data_AF-A0A0W0WKN7-F1
#
_entry.id   AF-A0A0W0WKN7-F1
#
_cell.length_a   1.000
_cell.length_b   1.000
_cell.length_c   1.000
_cell.angle_alpha   90.00
_cell.angle_beta   90.00
_cell.angle_gamma   90.00
#
_symmetry.space_group_name_H-M   'P 1'
#
loop_
_entity.id
_entity.type
_entity.pdbx_description
1 polymer ?
#
loop_
_entity_poly.entity_id
_entity_poly.type
_entity_poly.pdbx_seq_one_letter_code
_entity_poly.pdbx_strand_id
1 'polypeptide(L)'
;MHFKDWCLSQYGIVNFLEAKTLNRVFIPLIYRTINPEFVANNNGYLITLNNILGLVISKENYDHLISQIYSEYTEIITPYNFEKFRDIYLSRRGLDNKKSVKYKQPSNIQLTFSNEFLRIVFTNHFAKYNPQLKLDPLTKTNVVEMPFYFLDDLYVSYYQSFFAEIHCTTDLAQLKAQEAALKQLLQEISRNRFILNGINKLSLDYDNTGDLILTNRQACEAYALALRVFAEINRDNLSTADYQALLAASKFLVARDEQGVYHQSLITELEFSDYIRNQLYTQARLEIPDNKDENPLFHELPPPFDKQIPELIQNNIGDLLEGNPDAVLNKKHKFVSLCFLPNQQNHHLETDEILIRGGVHRGHFALFSIIKVATLENGQAAGPDDIPHHYDYYKVEYNLGSQCPGIDMATKTGWGTFVTKLTPFTYDSKRNLVPLNVNPFTQPVYYQAAMEVAIRELIRVEREIIFYRLEGRDDTTSPQNKKEADEWSRLFGLRKLLSGFSYSLPVKYYVRDPINLQFCYQRVVYNQRGFIQEEGSCPAFTLKSWQKIFLGHELYSLFNLFVQRHNAYALALAVRSALSRVQDRIRMLEPLEIKGTNKEVQTWFEAFKKYLGGRVQMPGVRLEKTGEGPASSCAIKISNNLYKLLWNDFFEDYSKKQNSQMMSHRFFSQSLRPGAVRIVKRSEQADAVVENLARNRSNF
;
A
#
# COMPACT_ATOMS: atom_id res chain seq x y z
N MET A 1 -17.22 -13.85 -10.89
CA MET A 1 -15.88 -13.86 -11.51
C MET A 1 -15.12 -12.66 -10.98
N HIS A 2 -13.88 -12.83 -10.52
CA HIS A 2 -13.05 -11.73 -10.04
C HIS A 2 -12.61 -10.79 -11.17
N PHE A 3 -12.15 -9.59 -10.82
CA PHE A 3 -11.84 -8.53 -11.79
C PHE A 3 -10.80 -8.95 -12.83
N LYS A 4 -9.74 -9.65 -12.38
CA LYS A 4 -8.67 -10.15 -13.24
C LYS A 4 -9.17 -11.14 -14.28
N ASP A 5 -9.90 -12.16 -13.83
CA ASP A 5 -10.46 -13.20 -14.72
C ASP A 5 -11.46 -12.60 -15.71
N TRP A 6 -12.19 -11.58 -15.26
CA TRP A 6 -13.08 -10.81 -16.13
C TRP A 6 -12.31 -10.02 -17.19
N CYS A 7 -11.23 -9.32 -16.82
CA CYS A 7 -10.39 -8.60 -17.77
C CYS A 7 -9.73 -9.53 -18.80
N LEU A 8 -9.28 -10.70 -18.37
CA LEU A 8 -8.73 -11.72 -19.26
C LEU A 8 -9.80 -12.24 -20.24
N SER A 9 -10.99 -12.58 -19.73
CA SER A 9 -12.05 -13.14 -20.57
C SER A 9 -12.67 -12.13 -21.55
N GLN A 10 -12.85 -10.88 -21.13
CA GLN A 10 -13.48 -9.85 -21.97
C GLN A 10 -12.49 -9.18 -22.93
N TYR A 11 -11.26 -8.93 -22.49
CA TYR A 11 -10.31 -8.07 -23.20
C TYR A 11 -8.96 -8.74 -23.49
N GLY A 12 -8.73 -9.96 -23.00
CA GLY A 12 -7.44 -10.63 -23.17
C GLY A 12 -6.30 -10.03 -22.34
N ILE A 13 -6.60 -9.19 -21.35
CA ILE A 13 -5.59 -8.56 -20.49
C ILE A 13 -5.06 -9.61 -19.52
N VAL A 14 -3.74 -9.83 -19.53
CA VAL A 14 -3.07 -10.85 -18.70
C VAL A 14 -2.51 -10.24 -17.42
N ASN A 15 -1.87 -9.07 -17.50
CA ASN A 15 -1.29 -8.39 -16.35
C ASN A 15 -1.42 -6.88 -16.48
N PHE A 16 -1.43 -6.23 -15.32
CA PHE A 16 -1.30 -4.79 -15.14
C PHE A 16 0.09 -4.47 -14.57
N LEU A 17 0.78 -3.52 -15.16
CA LEU A 17 2.10 -3.06 -14.73
C LEU A 17 2.08 -1.53 -14.56
N GLU A 18 2.70 -1.03 -13.51
CA GLU A 18 2.86 0.40 -13.33
C GLU A 18 3.90 0.97 -14.31
N ALA A 19 3.55 2.05 -15.03
CA ALA A 19 4.53 2.82 -15.78
C ALA A 19 5.35 3.73 -14.84
N LYS A 20 6.41 4.34 -15.37
CA LYS A 20 7.17 5.32 -14.61
C LYS A 20 6.36 6.59 -14.33
N THR A 21 6.34 7.05 -13.08
CA THR A 21 5.89 8.41 -12.74
C THR A 21 6.79 9.45 -13.39
N LEU A 22 6.21 10.34 -14.20
CA LEU A 22 6.98 11.34 -14.92
C LEU A 22 7.09 12.65 -14.13
N ASN A 23 8.30 13.17 -14.02
CA ASN A 23 8.56 14.49 -13.46
C ASN A 23 8.05 15.56 -14.44
N ARG A 24 7.18 16.46 -13.98
CA ARG A 24 6.62 17.54 -14.80
C ARG A 24 6.72 18.89 -14.09
N VAL A 25 6.66 19.95 -14.87
CA VAL A 25 6.59 21.34 -14.41
C VAL A 25 5.26 21.91 -14.86
N PHE A 26 4.50 22.50 -13.92
CA PHE A 26 3.34 23.31 -14.22
C PHE A 26 3.76 24.78 -14.25
N ILE A 27 3.52 25.45 -15.36
CA ILE A 27 3.85 26.85 -15.58
C ILE A 27 2.53 27.60 -15.80
N PRO A 28 2.11 28.47 -14.87
CA PRO A 28 0.88 29.24 -15.02
C PRO A 28 0.87 30.08 -16.28
N LEU A 29 -0.30 30.21 -16.91
CA LEU A 29 -0.46 31.17 -17.99
C LEU A 29 -0.69 32.58 -17.41
N ILE A 30 -0.09 33.60 -18.04
CA ILE A 30 -0.38 35.01 -17.79
C ILE A 30 -1.73 35.39 -18.44
N TYR A 31 -1.98 34.82 -19.63
CA TYR A 31 -3.20 35.04 -20.41
C TYR A 31 -3.99 33.74 -20.53
N ARG A 32 -5.30 33.79 -20.79
CA ARG A 32 -6.12 32.56 -20.95
C ARG A 32 -5.79 31.74 -22.21
N THR A 33 -4.83 32.18 -23.02
CA THR A 33 -4.46 31.58 -24.31
C THR A 33 -2.95 31.50 -24.45
N ILE A 34 -2.46 30.44 -25.09
CA ILE A 34 -1.05 30.24 -25.47
C ILE A 34 -1.02 29.67 -26.89
N ASN A 35 0.08 29.90 -27.63
CA ASN A 35 0.24 29.34 -28.97
C ASN A 35 0.20 27.79 -28.92
N PRO A 36 -0.76 27.12 -29.60
CA PRO A 36 -0.86 25.66 -29.63
C PRO A 36 0.38 24.96 -30.18
N GLU A 37 1.06 25.57 -31.15
CA GLU A 37 2.30 25.04 -31.73
C GLU A 37 3.42 25.00 -30.70
N PHE A 38 3.53 26.03 -29.85
CA PHE A 38 4.49 26.04 -28.74
C PHE A 38 4.22 24.91 -27.75
N VAL A 39 2.93 24.66 -27.43
CA VAL A 39 2.53 23.56 -26.55
C VAL A 39 2.91 22.21 -27.18
N ALA A 40 2.57 22.00 -28.46
CA ALA A 40 2.86 20.77 -29.18
C ALA A 40 4.37 20.49 -29.30
N ASN A 41 5.17 21.51 -29.66
CA ASN A 41 6.63 21.38 -29.82
C ASN A 41 7.35 21.00 -28.51
N ASN A 42 6.75 21.30 -27.36
CA ASN A 42 7.28 20.95 -26.05
C ASN A 42 6.61 19.70 -25.43
N ASN A 43 5.78 18.98 -26.21
CA ASN A 43 4.93 17.86 -25.75
C ASN A 43 4.13 18.19 -24.48
N GLY A 44 3.61 19.42 -24.42
CA GLY A 44 2.84 19.92 -23.29
C GLY A 44 1.34 19.74 -23.45
N TYR A 45 0.61 20.08 -22.40
CA TYR A 45 -0.85 20.17 -22.40
C TYR A 45 -1.32 21.16 -21.34
N LEU A 46 -2.53 21.68 -21.50
CA LEU A 46 -3.10 22.67 -20.59
C LEU A 46 -3.97 21.99 -19.54
N ILE A 47 -3.83 22.42 -18.28
CA ILE A 47 -4.71 22.03 -17.18
C ILE A 47 -5.05 23.22 -16.31
N THR A 48 -6.14 23.09 -15.56
CA THR A 48 -6.47 24.01 -14.46
C THR A 48 -6.02 23.39 -13.14
N LEU A 49 -5.08 24.03 -12.44
CA LEU A 49 -4.62 23.66 -11.11
C LEU A 49 -4.95 24.78 -10.13
N ASN A 50 -5.70 24.50 -9.06
CA ASN A 50 -6.14 25.49 -8.07
C ASN A 50 -6.79 26.74 -8.70
N ASN A 51 -7.68 26.53 -9.68
CA ASN A 51 -8.36 27.58 -10.47
C ASN A 51 -7.43 28.45 -11.34
N ILE A 52 -6.19 28.03 -11.56
CA ILE A 52 -5.22 28.70 -12.44
C ILE A 52 -4.99 27.80 -13.66
N LEU A 53 -5.20 28.35 -14.85
CA LEU A 53 -4.86 27.67 -16.11
C LEU A 53 -3.35 27.75 -16.34
N GLY A 54 -2.72 26.62 -16.67
CA GLY A 54 -1.28 26.56 -16.92
C GLY A 54 -0.88 25.46 -17.89
N LEU A 55 0.35 25.56 -18.37
CA LEU A 55 1.00 24.57 -19.21
C LEU A 55 1.72 23.54 -18.34
N VAL A 56 1.49 22.26 -18.62
CA VAL A 56 2.29 21.17 -18.06
C VAL A 56 3.19 20.61 -19.13
N ILE A 57 4.48 20.50 -18.83
CA ILE A 57 5.49 19.82 -19.67
C ILE A 57 6.36 18.90 -18.82
N SER A 58 6.96 17.87 -19.43
CA SER A 58 7.93 17.04 -18.73
C SER A 58 9.14 17.87 -18.28
N LYS A 59 9.77 17.46 -17.18
CA LYS A 59 10.97 18.12 -16.65
C LYS A 59 12.10 18.10 -17.68
N GLU A 60 12.28 16.99 -18.39
CA GLU A 60 13.24 16.87 -19.50
C GLU A 60 12.99 17.92 -20.59
N ASN A 61 11.74 18.07 -21.04
CA ASN A 61 11.41 19.06 -22.08
C ASN A 61 11.52 20.49 -21.54
N TYR A 62 11.18 20.73 -20.28
CA TYR A 62 11.43 22.02 -19.64
C TYR A 62 12.93 22.33 -19.59
N ASP A 63 13.78 21.37 -19.21
CA ASP A 63 15.22 21.57 -19.15
C ASP A 63 15.84 21.77 -20.54
N HIS A 64 15.32 21.08 -21.57
CA HIS A 64 15.66 21.36 -22.96
C HIS A 64 15.24 22.77 -23.38
N LEU A 65 14.03 23.20 -23.05
CA LEU A 65 13.55 24.57 -23.31
C LEU A 65 14.43 25.62 -22.61
N ILE A 66 14.77 25.42 -21.33
CA ILE A 66 15.67 26.31 -20.60
C ILE A 66 17.06 26.34 -21.24
N SER A 67 17.57 25.20 -21.71
CA SER A 67 18.87 25.12 -22.40
C SER A 67 18.86 25.83 -23.76
N GLN A 68 17.76 25.75 -24.50
CA GLN A 68 17.56 26.51 -25.74
C GLN A 68 17.55 28.01 -25.46
N ILE A 69 16.77 28.46 -24.46
CA ILE A 69 16.73 29.87 -24.04
C ILE A 69 18.12 30.33 -23.58
N TYR A 70 18.89 29.48 -22.89
CA TYR A 70 20.26 29.77 -22.48
C TYR A 70 21.20 29.95 -23.68
N SER A 71 21.08 29.09 -24.68
CA SER A 71 21.86 29.18 -25.92
C SER A 71 21.55 30.50 -26.65
N GLU A 72 20.26 30.83 -26.81
CA GLU A 72 19.83 32.12 -27.37
C GLU A 72 20.35 33.31 -26.55
N TYR A 73 20.38 33.21 -25.22
CA TYR A 73 20.92 34.26 -24.35
C TYR A 73 22.43 34.48 -24.55
N THR A 74 23.21 33.40 -24.65
CA THR A 74 24.67 33.47 -24.84
C THR A 74 25.08 34.04 -26.20
N GLU A 75 24.21 33.96 -27.20
CA GLU A 75 24.43 34.58 -28.52
C GLU A 75 24.23 36.11 -28.50
N ILE A 76 23.54 36.67 -27.50
CA ILE A 76 23.06 38.06 -27.50
C ILE A 76 23.78 38.97 -26.48
N ILE A 77 24.25 38.49 -25.32
CA ILE A 77 24.75 39.36 -24.21
C ILE A 77 25.91 38.75 -23.39
N THR A 78 26.78 39.60 -22.81
CA THR A 78 27.69 39.35 -21.66
C THR A 78 26.99 38.75 -20.42
N PRO A 79 27.70 38.02 -19.52
CA PRO A 79 27.17 36.91 -18.71
C PRO A 79 26.27 37.25 -17.51
N TYR A 80 25.75 38.47 -17.40
CA TYR A 80 24.91 38.86 -16.27
C TYR A 80 23.44 38.94 -16.66
N ASN A 81 22.62 38.09 -15.99
CA ASN A 81 21.15 38.11 -15.94
C ASN A 81 20.34 37.15 -16.84
N PHE A 82 20.79 35.89 -16.96
CA PHE A 82 20.00 34.82 -17.62
C PHE A 82 18.58 34.67 -17.04
N GLU A 83 18.41 34.75 -15.72
CA GLU A 83 17.10 34.57 -15.08
C GLU A 83 16.06 35.60 -15.57
N LYS A 84 16.44 36.88 -15.67
CA LYS A 84 15.56 37.91 -16.20
C LYS A 84 15.27 37.71 -17.69
N PHE A 85 16.26 37.30 -18.47
CA PHE A 85 16.06 36.99 -19.89
C PHE A 85 15.05 35.83 -20.06
N ARG A 86 15.25 34.73 -19.33
CA ARG A 86 14.34 33.57 -19.31
C ARG A 86 12.92 33.98 -18.92
N ASP A 87 12.78 34.77 -17.86
CA ASP A 87 11.46 35.22 -17.39
C ASP A 87 10.76 36.12 -18.44
N ILE A 88 11.50 37.00 -19.12
CA ILE A 88 10.97 37.81 -20.24
C ILE A 88 10.59 36.92 -21.42
N TYR A 89 11.44 35.96 -21.79
CA TYR A 89 11.21 35.04 -22.90
C TYR A 89 9.91 34.25 -22.70
N LEU A 90 9.75 33.62 -21.53
CA LEU A 90 8.57 32.83 -21.19
C LEU A 90 7.33 33.73 -21.03
N SER A 91 7.47 34.93 -20.45
CA SER A 91 6.38 35.90 -20.35
C SER A 91 5.83 36.33 -21.72
N ARG A 92 6.71 36.54 -22.72
CA ARG A 92 6.30 36.80 -24.12
C ARG A 92 5.52 35.64 -24.75
N ARG A 93 5.73 34.42 -24.27
CA ARG A 93 4.96 33.23 -24.65
C ARG A 93 3.69 33.05 -23.80
N GLY A 94 3.39 33.98 -22.90
CA GLY A 94 2.23 33.95 -22.03
C GLY A 94 2.41 33.09 -20.78
N LEU A 95 3.64 32.83 -20.34
CA LEU A 95 3.96 31.95 -19.21
C LEU A 95 4.59 32.71 -18.03
N ASP A 96 4.08 32.45 -16.82
CA ASP A 96 4.61 33.00 -15.56
C ASP A 96 5.57 32.01 -14.90
N ASN A 97 6.84 32.06 -15.33
CA ASN A 97 7.88 31.15 -14.84
C ASN A 97 8.16 31.30 -13.33
N LYS A 98 7.95 32.49 -12.76
CA LYS A 98 8.19 32.75 -11.33
C LYS A 98 7.22 31.99 -10.43
N LYS A 99 6.06 31.61 -10.97
CA LYS A 99 5.06 30.80 -10.30
C LYS A 99 5.04 29.35 -10.80
N SER A 100 6.08 28.93 -11.52
CA SER A 100 6.22 27.53 -11.90
C SER A 100 6.32 26.65 -10.66
N VAL A 101 5.66 25.49 -10.70
CA VAL A 101 5.67 24.53 -9.60
C VAL A 101 5.91 23.13 -10.12
N LYS A 102 6.52 22.29 -9.28
CA LYS A 102 6.65 20.85 -9.52
C LYS A 102 5.25 20.24 -9.60
N TYR A 103 4.99 19.51 -10.67
CA TYR A 103 3.72 18.84 -10.91
C TYR A 103 3.97 17.35 -11.17
N LYS A 104 3.21 16.50 -10.49
CA LYS A 104 3.20 15.06 -10.67
C LYS A 104 1.77 14.60 -10.79
N GLN A 105 1.56 13.63 -11.65
CA GLN A 105 0.30 12.93 -11.83
C GLN A 105 0.53 11.43 -11.55
N PRO A 106 -0.54 10.67 -11.23
CA PRO A 106 -0.44 9.22 -11.13
C PRO A 106 0.19 8.61 -12.39
N SER A 107 0.92 7.52 -12.21
CA SER A 107 1.60 6.83 -13.29
C SER A 107 0.60 6.21 -14.27
N ASN A 108 0.96 6.18 -15.55
CA ASN A 108 0.18 5.42 -16.53
C ASN A 108 0.19 3.93 -16.18
N ILE A 109 -0.77 3.17 -16.71
CA ILE A 109 -0.82 1.72 -16.55
C ILE A 109 -0.45 1.02 -17.85
N GLN A 110 0.38 0.01 -17.76
CA GLN A 110 0.84 -0.82 -18.86
C GLN A 110 0.13 -2.17 -18.82
N LEU A 111 -0.40 -2.60 -19.96
CA LEU A 111 -1.19 -3.82 -20.10
C LEU A 111 -0.47 -4.81 -21.00
N THR A 112 -0.38 -6.07 -20.57
CA THR A 112 0.06 -7.20 -21.41
C THR A 112 -1.13 -8.03 -21.85
N PHE A 113 -1.04 -8.65 -23.03
CA PHE A 113 -2.17 -9.38 -23.64
C PHE A 113 -1.81 -10.83 -23.92
N SER A 114 -2.82 -11.70 -23.91
CA SER A 114 -2.65 -13.13 -24.19
C SER A 114 -2.27 -13.43 -25.63
N ASN A 115 -2.68 -12.57 -26.57
CA ASN A 115 -2.23 -12.59 -27.96
C ASN A 115 -2.36 -11.21 -28.63
N GLU A 116 -1.74 -11.09 -29.80
CA GLU A 116 -1.69 -9.85 -30.58
C GLU A 116 -3.05 -9.42 -31.15
N PHE A 117 -3.92 -10.36 -31.52
CA PHE A 117 -5.24 -10.05 -32.05
C PHE A 117 -6.10 -9.32 -31.01
N LEU A 118 -6.16 -9.84 -29.77
CA LEU A 118 -6.91 -9.21 -28.69
C LEU A 118 -6.34 -7.84 -28.32
N ARG A 119 -5.01 -7.67 -28.39
CA ARG A 119 -4.38 -6.35 -28.22
C ARG A 119 -4.90 -5.33 -29.25
N ILE A 120 -4.97 -5.71 -30.53
CA ILE A 120 -5.46 -4.83 -31.60
C ILE A 120 -6.93 -4.46 -31.38
N VAL A 121 -7.77 -5.44 -31.06
CA VAL A 121 -9.19 -5.23 -30.75
C VAL A 121 -9.34 -4.28 -29.56
N PHE A 122 -8.58 -4.51 -28.48
CA PHE A 122 -8.58 -3.66 -27.31
C PHE A 122 -8.17 -2.21 -27.63
N THR A 123 -7.08 -2.01 -28.39
CA THR A 123 -6.62 -0.67 -28.75
C THR A 123 -7.64 0.10 -29.58
N ASN A 124 -8.38 -0.60 -30.44
CA ASN A 124 -9.45 0.01 -31.23
C ASN A 124 -10.67 0.35 -30.36
N HIS A 125 -11.08 -0.56 -29.48
CA HIS A 125 -12.21 -0.35 -28.57
C HIS A 125 -11.97 0.83 -27.62
N PHE A 126 -10.74 0.98 -27.13
CA PHE A 126 -10.34 2.02 -26.19
C PHE A 126 -9.56 3.18 -26.85
N ALA A 127 -9.74 3.40 -28.15
CA ALA A 127 -9.03 4.43 -28.92
C ALA A 127 -9.18 5.85 -28.33
N LYS A 128 -10.29 6.14 -27.66
CA LYS A 128 -10.54 7.43 -26.98
C LYS A 128 -9.50 7.79 -25.90
N TYR A 129 -8.79 6.80 -25.35
CA TYR A 129 -7.71 7.01 -24.37
C TYR A 129 -6.33 7.18 -25.01
N ASN A 130 -6.23 7.14 -26.34
CA ASN A 130 -4.99 7.21 -27.09
C ASN A 130 -3.92 6.18 -26.62
N PRO A 131 -4.23 4.86 -26.66
CA PRO A 131 -3.32 3.81 -26.22
C PRO A 131 -1.96 3.90 -26.92
N GLN A 132 -0.87 3.74 -26.17
CA GLN A 132 0.50 3.80 -26.71
C GLN A 132 1.16 2.43 -26.67
N LEU A 133 1.63 1.94 -27.82
CA LEU A 133 2.43 0.71 -27.88
C LEU A 133 3.87 1.02 -27.47
N LYS A 134 4.37 0.34 -26.43
CA LYS A 134 5.71 0.54 -25.88
C LYS A 134 6.39 -0.79 -25.52
N LEU A 135 7.69 -0.74 -25.32
CA LEU A 135 8.47 -1.81 -24.68
C LEU A 135 8.69 -1.42 -23.21
N ASP A 136 8.22 -2.23 -22.26
CA ASP A 136 8.47 -1.98 -20.84
C ASP A 136 9.97 -2.15 -20.55
N PRO A 137 10.68 -1.12 -20.03
CA PRO A 137 12.10 -1.23 -19.75
C PRO A 137 12.45 -2.20 -18.61
N LEU A 138 11.50 -2.52 -17.71
CA LEU A 138 11.74 -3.40 -16.57
C LEU A 138 11.73 -4.88 -16.98
N THR A 139 10.71 -5.30 -17.74
CA THR A 139 10.52 -6.69 -18.17
C THR A 139 10.96 -6.98 -19.61
N LYS A 140 11.21 -5.93 -20.41
CA LYS A 140 11.49 -6.02 -21.85
C LYS A 140 10.36 -6.70 -22.64
N THR A 141 9.12 -6.51 -22.19
CA THR A 141 7.92 -7.04 -22.86
C THR A 141 7.14 -5.93 -23.58
N ASN A 142 6.44 -6.29 -24.65
CA ASN A 142 5.57 -5.36 -25.37
C ASN A 142 4.30 -5.10 -24.56
N VAL A 143 3.98 -3.83 -24.35
CA VAL A 143 2.84 -3.39 -23.54
C VAL A 143 2.00 -2.36 -24.28
N VAL A 144 0.73 -2.26 -23.91
CA VAL A 144 -0.11 -1.11 -24.23
C VAL A 144 -0.15 -0.21 -23.00
N GLU A 145 0.39 1.00 -23.11
CA GLU A 145 0.31 2.01 -22.07
C GLU A 145 -0.98 2.82 -22.20
N MET A 146 -1.73 2.86 -21.11
CA MET A 146 -3.01 3.55 -20.94
C MET A 146 -2.87 4.66 -19.89
N PRO A 147 -3.61 5.76 -20.01
CA PRO A 147 -3.61 6.80 -18.99
C PRO A 147 -4.18 6.29 -17.65
N PHE A 148 -3.69 6.80 -16.52
CA PHE A 148 -4.07 6.32 -15.18
C PHE A 148 -5.58 6.29 -14.90
N TYR A 149 -6.36 7.20 -15.50
CA TYR A 149 -7.80 7.31 -15.27
C TYR A 149 -8.62 6.23 -16.00
N PHE A 150 -8.03 5.52 -16.97
CA PHE A 150 -8.67 4.41 -17.68
C PHE A 150 -9.18 3.31 -16.74
N LEU A 151 -8.47 3.03 -15.64
CA LEU A 151 -8.86 1.97 -14.72
C LEU A 151 -10.20 2.19 -14.03
N ASP A 152 -10.61 3.44 -13.80
CA ASP A 152 -11.91 3.71 -13.18
C ASP A 152 -13.05 3.25 -14.10
N ASP A 153 -12.93 3.55 -15.39
CA ASP A 153 -13.91 3.14 -16.39
C ASP A 153 -13.94 1.62 -16.57
N LEU A 154 -12.77 0.97 -16.43
CA LEU A 154 -12.68 -0.49 -16.44
C LEU A 154 -13.35 -1.13 -15.21
N TYR A 155 -13.15 -0.57 -14.00
CA TYR A 155 -13.84 -1.02 -12.79
C TYR A 155 -15.35 -0.80 -12.85
N VAL A 156 -15.80 0.35 -13.36
CA VAL A 156 -17.24 0.63 -13.56
C VAL A 156 -17.84 -0.40 -14.51
N SER A 157 -17.16 -0.68 -15.63
CA SER A 157 -17.60 -1.70 -16.60
C SER A 157 -17.68 -3.09 -15.97
N TYR A 158 -16.71 -3.45 -15.12
CA TYR A 158 -16.73 -4.71 -14.37
C TYR A 158 -17.97 -4.80 -13.48
N TYR A 159 -18.24 -3.80 -12.63
CA TYR A 159 -19.37 -3.88 -11.70
C TYR A 159 -20.76 -3.86 -12.37
N GLN A 160 -20.85 -3.33 -13.59
CA GLN A 160 -22.06 -3.39 -14.41
C GLN A 160 -22.27 -4.77 -15.08
N SER A 161 -21.22 -5.59 -15.17
CA SER A 161 -21.29 -6.93 -15.73
C SER A 161 -22.08 -7.87 -14.82
N PHE A 162 -22.97 -8.67 -15.43
CA PHE A 162 -23.69 -9.75 -14.72
C PHE A 162 -22.76 -10.82 -14.14
N PHE A 163 -21.50 -10.90 -14.62
CA PHE A 163 -20.51 -11.88 -14.15
C PHE A 163 -19.67 -11.39 -12.96
N ALA A 164 -19.83 -10.13 -12.51
CA ALA A 164 -19.08 -9.60 -11.38
C ALA A 164 -19.40 -10.36 -10.09
N GLU A 165 -18.37 -10.68 -9.30
CA GLU A 165 -18.49 -11.52 -8.11
C GLU A 165 -19.49 -11.01 -7.07
N ILE A 166 -19.63 -9.68 -6.93
CA ILE A 166 -20.56 -9.08 -5.98
C ILE A 166 -22.02 -9.53 -6.17
N HIS A 167 -22.39 -9.88 -7.41
CA HIS A 167 -23.73 -10.40 -7.73
C HIS A 167 -23.90 -11.87 -7.33
N CYS A 168 -22.80 -12.59 -7.15
CA CYS A 168 -22.75 -13.98 -6.70
C CYS A 168 -22.64 -14.12 -5.18
N THR A 169 -22.08 -13.14 -4.45
CA THR A 169 -21.93 -13.20 -2.99
C THR A 169 -23.29 -13.31 -2.29
N THR A 170 -23.57 -14.44 -1.61
CA THR A 170 -24.84 -14.67 -0.88
C THR A 170 -24.68 -14.77 0.64
N ASP A 171 -23.44 -14.83 1.15
CA ASP A 171 -23.19 -14.96 2.59
C ASP A 171 -23.45 -13.63 3.32
N LEU A 172 -24.57 -13.59 4.05
CA LEU A 172 -24.97 -12.42 4.83
C LEU A 172 -24.04 -12.11 6.00
N ALA A 173 -23.42 -13.14 6.62
CA ALA A 173 -22.51 -12.94 7.75
C ALA A 173 -21.22 -12.26 7.27
N GLN A 174 -20.67 -12.73 6.15
CA GLN A 174 -19.51 -12.13 5.51
C GLN A 174 -19.76 -10.68 5.11
N LEU A 175 -20.91 -10.38 4.51
CA LEU A 175 -21.27 -9.01 4.11
C LEU A 175 -21.42 -8.08 5.32
N LYS A 176 -22.01 -8.54 6.43
CA LYS A 176 -22.10 -7.76 7.67
C LYS A 176 -20.75 -7.51 8.32
N ALA A 177 -19.84 -8.49 8.27
CA ALA A 177 -18.48 -8.31 8.72
C ALA A 177 -17.75 -7.25 7.87
N GLN A 178 -17.90 -7.30 6.55
CA GLN A 178 -17.36 -6.28 5.64
C GLN A 178 -17.97 -4.89 5.91
N GLU A 179 -19.28 -4.79 6.13
CA GLU A 179 -19.93 -3.53 6.50
C GLU A 179 -19.32 -2.92 7.77
N ALA A 180 -19.10 -3.74 8.81
CA ALA A 180 -18.47 -3.29 10.05
C ALA A 180 -17.02 -2.82 9.83
N ALA A 181 -16.24 -3.59 9.05
CA ALA A 181 -14.86 -3.24 8.71
C ALA A 181 -14.78 -1.90 7.93
N LEU A 182 -15.64 -1.70 6.92
CA LEU A 182 -15.70 -0.46 6.15
C LEU A 182 -16.07 0.75 7.03
N LYS A 183 -17.01 0.58 7.98
CA LYS A 183 -17.35 1.63 8.96
C LYS A 183 -16.18 1.99 9.87
N GLN A 184 -15.43 0.99 10.34
CA GLN A 184 -14.21 1.21 11.13
C GLN A 184 -13.15 1.96 10.31
N LEU A 185 -12.91 1.54 9.07
CA LEU A 185 -11.93 2.18 8.18
C LEU A 185 -12.27 3.65 7.91
N LEU A 186 -13.55 4.03 7.79
CA LEU A 186 -13.93 5.45 7.68
C LEU A 186 -13.49 6.26 8.90
N GLN A 187 -13.62 5.70 10.11
CA GLN A 187 -13.16 6.37 11.33
C GLN A 187 -11.63 6.49 11.32
N GLU A 188 -10.92 5.43 10.96
CA GLU A 188 -9.46 5.43 10.89
C GLU A 188 -8.92 6.44 9.86
N ILE A 189 -9.52 6.51 8.66
CA ILE A 189 -9.18 7.51 7.63
C ILE A 189 -9.41 8.93 8.18
N SER A 190 -10.51 9.16 8.88
CA SER A 190 -10.82 10.48 9.43
C SER A 190 -9.80 10.96 10.47
N ARG A 191 -9.26 10.04 11.28
CA ARG A 191 -8.23 10.31 12.30
C ARG A 191 -6.84 10.49 11.69
N ASN A 192 -6.58 9.84 10.55
CA ASN A 192 -5.26 9.77 9.92
C ASN A 192 -5.13 10.57 8.61
N ARG A 193 -5.95 11.62 8.43
CA ARG A 193 -5.97 12.42 7.19
C ARG A 193 -4.61 12.98 6.80
N PHE A 194 -3.86 13.48 7.78
CA PHE A 194 -2.54 14.08 7.56
C PHE A 194 -1.58 13.06 6.93
N ILE A 195 -1.41 11.89 7.56
CA ILE A 195 -0.46 10.88 7.09
C ILE A 195 -0.89 10.26 5.75
N LEU A 196 -2.20 10.12 5.51
CA LEU A 196 -2.74 9.64 4.23
C LEU A 196 -2.52 10.63 3.08
N ASN A 197 -2.63 11.94 3.35
CA ASN A 197 -2.31 12.97 2.35
C ASN A 197 -0.80 13.01 2.07
N GLY A 198 0.03 12.85 3.10
CA GLY A 198 1.48 12.76 2.95
C GLY A 198 1.89 11.55 2.10
N ILE A 199 1.36 10.36 2.37
CA ILE A 199 1.77 9.15 1.63
C ILE A 199 1.29 9.19 0.18
N ASN A 200 0.13 9.78 -0.10
CA ASN A 200 -0.32 10.06 -1.46
C ASN A 200 0.71 10.93 -2.21
N LYS A 201 1.19 12.02 -1.61
CA LYS A 201 2.27 12.84 -2.20
C LYS A 201 3.56 12.06 -2.41
N LEU A 202 4.02 11.30 -1.42
CA LEU A 202 5.25 10.51 -1.55
C LEU A 202 5.12 9.42 -2.63
N SER A 203 3.93 8.81 -2.79
CA SER A 203 3.69 7.81 -3.83
C SER A 203 3.69 8.38 -5.26
N LEU A 204 3.45 9.69 -5.40
CA LEU A 204 3.58 10.48 -6.63
C LEU A 204 5.00 11.02 -6.83
N ASP A 205 5.96 10.57 -6.02
CA ASP A 205 7.38 10.92 -6.10
C ASP A 205 7.65 12.42 -5.85
N TYR A 206 6.84 13.05 -4.97
CA TYR A 206 7.17 14.35 -4.39
C TYR A 206 8.20 14.23 -3.25
N ASP A 207 8.93 15.32 -3.00
CA ASP A 207 9.86 15.42 -1.88
C ASP A 207 9.11 15.45 -0.54
N ASN A 208 9.72 14.88 0.50
CA ASN A 208 9.19 14.94 1.86
C ASN A 208 9.65 16.23 2.53
N THR A 209 9.11 17.33 2.04
CA THR A 209 9.41 18.68 2.49
C THR A 209 8.11 19.48 2.65
N GLY A 210 8.18 20.60 3.38
CA GLY A 210 7.04 21.49 3.62
C GLY A 210 6.03 20.95 4.64
N ASP A 211 4.74 21.21 4.40
CA ASP A 211 3.69 21.02 5.43
C ASP A 211 3.20 19.58 5.62
N LEU A 212 3.61 18.63 4.78
CA LEU A 212 3.17 17.22 4.83
C LEU A 212 4.33 16.25 5.00
N ILE A 213 5.35 16.65 5.76
CA ILE A 213 6.51 15.79 6.07
C ILE A 213 6.05 14.60 6.91
N LEU A 214 6.34 13.40 6.43
CA LEU A 214 6.12 12.14 7.14
C LEU A 214 7.43 11.59 7.71
N THR A 215 7.37 11.07 8.93
CA THR A 215 8.41 10.17 9.44
C THR A 215 8.27 8.79 8.79
N ASN A 216 9.31 7.96 8.84
CA ASN A 216 9.26 6.58 8.30
C ASN A 216 8.15 5.76 8.96
N ARG A 217 7.94 5.97 10.26
CA ARG A 217 6.85 5.37 11.04
C ARG A 217 5.48 5.77 10.48
N GLN A 218 5.23 7.07 10.32
CA GLN A 218 3.97 7.58 9.79
C GLN A 218 3.71 7.10 8.35
N ALA A 219 4.76 7.01 7.53
CA ALA A 219 4.66 6.46 6.20
C ALA A 219 4.21 4.98 6.24
N CYS A 220 4.79 4.16 7.13
CA CYS A 220 4.37 2.76 7.30
C CYS A 220 2.93 2.63 7.78
N GLU A 221 2.51 3.43 8.77
CA GLU A 221 1.13 3.44 9.27
C GLU A 221 0.13 3.85 8.19
N ALA A 222 0.43 4.91 7.43
CA ALA A 222 -0.42 5.37 6.34
C ALA A 222 -0.55 4.32 5.24
N TYR A 223 0.56 3.66 4.90
CA TYR A 223 0.60 2.65 3.85
C TYR A 223 -0.14 1.36 4.26
N ALA A 224 0.03 0.91 5.52
CA ALA A 224 -0.73 -0.21 6.08
C ALA A 224 -2.24 0.07 6.09
N LEU A 225 -2.65 1.28 6.48
CA LEU A 225 -4.05 1.69 6.39
C LEU A 225 -4.55 1.70 4.94
N ALA A 226 -3.77 2.23 4.00
CA ALA A 226 -4.14 2.23 2.58
C ALA A 226 -4.32 0.81 2.02
N LEU A 227 -3.47 -0.16 2.41
CA LEU A 227 -3.61 -1.56 2.02
C LEU A 227 -4.91 -2.18 2.53
N ARG A 228 -5.26 -1.96 3.81
CA ARG A 228 -6.53 -2.44 4.38
C ARG A 228 -7.73 -1.82 3.69
N VAL A 229 -7.67 -0.51 3.39
CA VAL A 229 -8.72 0.18 2.63
C VAL A 229 -8.86 -0.43 1.25
N PHE A 230 -7.76 -0.58 0.52
CA PHE A 230 -7.76 -1.15 -0.83
C PHE A 230 -8.32 -2.58 -0.85
N ALA A 231 -7.95 -3.41 0.13
CA ALA A 231 -8.46 -4.77 0.27
C ALA A 231 -9.97 -4.80 0.49
N GLU A 232 -10.51 -3.99 1.41
CA GLU A 232 -11.93 -4.04 1.76
C GLU A 232 -12.84 -3.42 0.69
N ILE A 233 -12.42 -2.34 0.01
CA ILE A 233 -13.23 -1.75 -1.07
C ILE A 233 -13.27 -2.63 -2.33
N ASN A 234 -12.25 -3.47 -2.52
CA ASN A 234 -12.09 -4.38 -3.65
C ASN A 234 -12.33 -5.84 -3.25
N ARG A 235 -12.94 -6.13 -2.09
CA ARG A 235 -13.08 -7.49 -1.58
C ARG A 235 -13.71 -8.45 -2.60
N ASP A 236 -14.75 -8.00 -3.31
CA ASP A 236 -15.44 -8.77 -4.35
C ASP A 236 -14.68 -8.77 -5.70
N ASN A 237 -13.65 -7.94 -5.86
CA ASN A 237 -12.85 -7.87 -7.09
C ASN A 237 -11.61 -8.76 -7.02
N LEU A 238 -11.18 -9.08 -5.80
CA LEU A 238 -9.95 -9.79 -5.49
C LEU A 238 -10.23 -11.27 -5.29
N SER A 239 -9.29 -12.11 -5.71
CA SER A 239 -9.29 -13.51 -5.27
C SER A 239 -9.06 -13.57 -3.76
N THR A 240 -9.46 -14.69 -3.13
CA THR A 240 -9.19 -14.92 -1.70
C THR A 240 -7.70 -14.80 -1.38
N ALA A 241 -6.83 -15.29 -2.27
CA ALA A 241 -5.38 -15.20 -2.12
C ALA A 241 -4.89 -13.75 -2.16
N ASP A 242 -5.35 -12.94 -3.12
CA ASP A 242 -4.96 -11.52 -3.23
C ASP A 242 -5.45 -10.70 -2.03
N TYR A 243 -6.69 -10.95 -1.60
CA TYR A 243 -7.26 -10.31 -0.41
C TYR A 243 -6.43 -10.63 0.85
N GLN A 244 -6.09 -11.90 1.05
CA GLN A 244 -5.24 -12.33 2.16
C GLN A 244 -3.82 -11.75 2.07
N ALA A 245 -3.25 -11.68 0.86
CA ALA A 245 -1.93 -11.09 0.64
C ALA A 245 -1.87 -9.60 1.02
N LEU A 246 -2.91 -8.81 0.69
CA LEU A 246 -3.01 -7.40 1.09
C LEU A 246 -3.11 -7.22 2.62
N LEU A 247 -3.92 -8.05 3.27
CA LEU A 247 -4.04 -8.02 4.73
C LEU A 247 -2.74 -8.44 5.42
N ALA A 248 -2.10 -9.50 4.93
CA ALA A 248 -0.81 -9.95 5.44
C ALA A 248 0.25 -8.84 5.26
N ALA A 249 0.36 -8.26 4.06
CA ALA A 249 1.28 -7.15 3.79
C ALA A 249 1.05 -5.96 4.74
N SER A 250 -0.22 -5.62 5.03
CA SER A 250 -0.53 -4.61 6.04
C SER A 250 -0.03 -4.96 7.44
N LYS A 251 -0.14 -6.22 7.87
CA LYS A 251 0.34 -6.66 9.19
C LYS A 251 1.86 -6.66 9.27
N PHE A 252 2.56 -7.09 8.21
CA PHE A 252 4.01 -7.05 8.16
C PHE A 252 4.57 -5.61 8.19
N LEU A 253 3.79 -4.61 7.76
CA LEU A 253 4.12 -3.20 7.98
C LEU A 253 3.90 -2.78 9.44
N VAL A 254 2.71 -3.07 9.97
CA VAL A 254 2.27 -2.66 11.31
C VAL A 254 1.51 -3.81 11.96
N ALA A 255 2.18 -4.52 12.89
CA ALA A 255 1.56 -5.58 13.66
C ALA A 255 1.24 -5.10 15.08
N ARG A 256 -0.06 -4.97 15.38
CA ARG A 256 -0.59 -4.75 16.73
C ARG A 256 -1.70 -5.75 17.00
N ASP A 257 -1.68 -6.40 18.15
CA ASP A 257 -2.78 -7.27 18.56
C ASP A 257 -4.00 -6.46 19.07
N GLU A 258 -5.04 -7.17 19.51
CA GLU A 258 -6.29 -6.58 19.99
C GLU A 258 -6.09 -5.71 21.24
N GLN A 259 -5.04 -5.98 22.02
CA GLN A 259 -4.65 -5.22 23.20
C GLN A 259 -3.74 -4.02 22.85
N GLY A 260 -3.32 -3.91 21.58
CA GLY A 260 -2.45 -2.85 21.09
C GLY A 260 -0.95 -3.10 21.34
N VAL A 261 -0.56 -4.31 21.73
CA VAL A 261 0.84 -4.70 21.91
C VAL A 261 1.50 -4.82 20.53
N TYR A 262 2.72 -4.31 20.40
CA TYR A 262 3.49 -4.41 19.16
C TYR A 262 4.04 -5.82 18.98
N HIS A 263 3.96 -6.33 17.76
CA HIS A 263 4.62 -7.56 17.33
C HIS A 263 5.63 -7.24 16.23
N GLN A 264 6.61 -8.12 16.04
CA GLN A 264 7.67 -7.96 15.06
C GLN A 264 7.12 -7.61 13.67
N SER A 265 7.46 -6.41 13.20
CA SER A 265 7.03 -5.87 11.91
C SER A 265 7.95 -4.72 11.48
N LEU A 266 7.75 -4.15 10.30
CA LEU A 266 8.59 -3.05 9.83
C LEU A 266 8.52 -1.81 10.75
N ILE A 267 7.34 -1.49 11.30
CA ILE A 267 7.21 -0.34 12.21
C ILE A 267 8.08 -0.49 13.46
N THR A 268 8.22 -1.71 14.00
CA THR A 268 9.02 -1.92 15.21
C THR A 268 10.50 -1.70 14.93
N GLU A 269 10.96 -2.16 13.77
CA GLU A 269 12.32 -1.94 13.28
C GLU A 269 12.64 -0.44 13.08
N LEU A 270 11.72 0.30 12.47
CA LEU A 270 11.90 1.74 12.24
C LEU A 270 11.86 2.55 13.53
N GLU A 271 11.01 2.19 14.47
CA GLU A 271 10.93 2.83 15.79
C GLU A 271 12.16 2.57 16.65
N PHE A 272 12.68 1.33 16.66
CA PHE A 272 13.93 1.02 17.36
C PHE A 272 15.11 1.79 16.77
N SER A 273 15.24 1.79 15.44
CA SER A 273 16.27 2.56 14.73
C SER A 273 16.18 4.07 15.00
N ASP A 274 14.97 4.63 15.01
CA ASP A 274 14.75 6.05 15.34
C ASP A 274 15.15 6.36 16.78
N TYR A 275 14.77 5.49 17.71
CA TYR A 275 15.08 5.63 19.14
C TYR A 275 16.60 5.69 19.38
N ILE A 276 17.36 4.72 18.87
CA ILE A 276 18.82 4.68 19.13
C ILE A 276 19.56 5.83 18.44
N ARG A 277 19.14 6.23 17.22
CA ARG A 277 19.86 7.21 16.39
C ARG A 277 19.40 8.65 16.63
N ASN A 278 18.10 8.91 16.52
CA ASN A 278 17.55 10.26 16.52
C ASN A 278 17.19 10.75 17.92
N GLN A 279 17.01 9.85 18.89
CA GLN A 279 16.73 10.22 20.27
C GLN A 279 17.98 10.07 21.14
N LEU A 280 18.49 8.85 21.35
CA LEU A 280 19.61 8.62 22.28
C LEU A 280 20.93 9.23 21.80
N TYR A 281 21.39 8.88 20.59
CA TYR A 281 22.67 9.38 20.10
C TYR A 281 22.66 10.89 19.85
N THR A 282 21.53 11.45 19.38
CA THR A 282 21.39 12.90 19.21
C THR A 282 21.41 13.63 20.56
N GLN A 283 20.75 13.08 21.59
CA GLN A 283 20.85 13.61 22.94
C GLN A 283 22.31 13.58 23.44
N ALA A 284 22.97 12.42 23.33
CA ALA A 284 24.37 12.25 23.76
C ALA A 284 25.31 13.29 23.12
N ARG A 285 25.10 13.59 21.84
CA ARG A 285 25.86 14.60 21.10
C ARG A 285 25.69 16.02 21.60
N LEU A 286 24.50 16.38 22.09
CA LEU A 286 24.22 17.71 22.64
C LEU A 286 24.88 17.92 24.01
N GLU A 287 25.27 16.83 24.68
CA GLU A 287 25.93 16.85 25.99
C GLU A 287 27.46 16.98 25.89
N ILE A 288 28.05 16.96 24.69
CA ILE A 288 29.50 17.12 24.47
C ILE A 288 29.86 18.61 24.43
N PRO A 289 30.67 19.14 25.38
CA PRO A 289 31.15 20.52 25.35
C PRO A 289 32.04 20.77 24.12
N ASP A 290 31.94 21.95 23.50
CA ASP A 290 32.80 22.40 22.39
C ASP A 290 32.79 21.48 21.14
N ASN A 291 31.62 20.93 20.81
CA ASN A 291 31.49 19.91 19.76
C ASN A 291 31.89 20.44 18.36
N LYS A 292 33.16 20.21 17.97
CA LYS A 292 33.68 20.45 16.61
C LYS A 292 33.36 19.31 15.65
N ASP A 293 33.00 18.13 16.17
CA ASP A 293 32.79 16.90 15.40
C ASP A 293 31.30 16.61 15.19
N GLU A 294 30.84 16.63 13.93
CA GLU A 294 29.42 16.39 13.64
C GLU A 294 28.95 14.96 13.95
N ASN A 295 29.81 13.94 14.04
CA ASN A 295 29.41 12.57 14.40
C ASN A 295 30.53 11.84 15.19
N PRO A 296 30.60 11.97 16.52
CA PRO A 296 31.59 11.28 17.35
C PRO A 296 31.42 9.76 17.34
N LEU A 297 32.52 9.03 17.53
CA LEU A 297 32.50 7.57 17.70
C LEU A 297 31.84 7.19 19.03
N PHE A 298 31.28 5.98 19.16
CA PHE A 298 30.56 5.58 20.38
C PHE A 298 31.38 5.75 21.67
N HIS A 299 32.68 5.44 21.64
CA HIS A 299 33.56 5.57 22.81
C HIS A 299 33.92 7.03 23.15
N GLU A 300 33.57 7.98 22.28
CA GLU A 300 33.75 9.43 22.48
C GLU A 300 32.48 10.09 23.03
N LEU A 301 31.38 9.33 23.18
CA LEU A 301 30.14 9.82 23.78
C LEU A 301 30.26 9.96 25.30
N PRO A 302 29.52 10.88 25.93
CA PRO A 302 29.49 11.00 27.37
C PRO A 302 28.82 9.78 28.03
N PRO A 303 29.28 9.32 29.20
CA PRO A 303 28.57 8.32 29.97
C PRO A 303 27.14 8.77 30.33
N PRO A 304 26.13 7.88 30.28
CA PRO A 304 26.24 6.43 30.06
C PRO A 304 26.10 6.00 28.58
N PHE A 305 26.03 6.93 27.62
CA PHE A 305 25.68 6.64 26.23
C PHE A 305 26.74 5.82 25.48
N ASP A 306 28.00 5.94 25.90
CA ASP A 306 29.15 5.19 25.38
C ASP A 306 28.95 3.67 25.46
N LYS A 307 28.27 3.18 26.51
CA LYS A 307 27.95 1.76 26.71
C LYS A 307 26.51 1.43 26.39
N GLN A 308 25.59 2.32 26.73
CA GLN A 308 24.15 2.06 26.60
C GLN A 308 23.74 1.78 25.14
N ILE A 309 24.27 2.55 24.17
CA ILE A 309 23.90 2.36 22.76
C ILE A 309 24.41 1.02 22.21
N PRO A 310 25.71 0.67 22.35
CA PRO A 310 26.19 -0.66 21.97
C PRO A 310 25.46 -1.82 22.66
N GLU A 311 25.15 -1.70 23.95
CA GLU A 311 24.39 -2.72 24.69
C GLU A 311 22.97 -2.89 24.16
N LEU A 312 22.27 -1.79 23.83
CA LEU A 312 20.94 -1.85 23.22
C LEU A 312 20.97 -2.53 21.85
N ILE A 313 22.00 -2.25 21.04
CA ILE A 313 22.19 -2.92 19.74
C ILE A 313 22.39 -4.42 19.96
N GLN A 314 23.27 -4.81 20.88
CA GLN A 314 23.55 -6.22 21.16
C GLN A 314 22.34 -6.97 21.71
N ASN A 315 21.60 -6.36 22.64
CA ASN A 315 20.37 -6.93 23.19
C ASN A 315 19.30 -7.10 22.11
N ASN A 316 19.13 -6.10 21.23
CA ASN A 316 18.19 -6.22 20.11
C ASN A 316 18.58 -7.34 19.13
N ILE A 317 19.88 -7.55 18.87
CA ILE A 317 20.34 -8.68 18.07
C ILE A 317 19.96 -10.00 18.74
N GLY A 318 20.17 -10.13 20.05
CA GLY A 318 19.70 -11.28 20.83
C GLY A 318 18.19 -11.49 20.70
N ASP A 319 17.40 -10.44 20.96
CA ASP A 319 15.93 -10.47 20.88
C ASP A 319 15.42 -10.92 19.50
N LEU A 320 16.05 -10.47 18.40
CA LEU A 320 15.66 -10.83 17.03
C LEU A 320 16.06 -12.27 16.65
N LEU A 321 17.18 -12.76 17.18
CA LEU A 321 17.69 -14.08 16.85
C LEU A 321 17.08 -15.18 17.71
N GLU A 322 16.93 -14.92 19.00
CA GLU A 322 16.50 -15.90 20.00
C GLU A 322 15.01 -15.75 20.36
N GLY A 323 14.38 -14.63 19.99
CA GLY A 323 13.00 -14.30 20.34
C GLY A 323 12.88 -13.75 21.76
N ASN A 324 12.02 -12.75 21.95
CA ASN A 324 11.76 -12.16 23.25
C ASN A 324 10.37 -11.48 23.27
N PRO A 325 9.43 -11.89 24.13
CA PRO A 325 8.11 -11.26 24.23
C PRO A 325 8.14 -9.83 24.77
N ASP A 326 9.26 -9.43 25.37
CA ASP A 326 9.48 -8.16 26.05
C ASP A 326 10.63 -7.36 25.42
N ALA A 327 10.90 -7.56 24.13
CA ALA A 327 11.97 -6.89 23.40
C ALA A 327 11.82 -5.37 23.42
N VAL A 328 12.93 -4.66 23.58
CA VAL A 328 12.91 -3.19 23.71
C VAL A 328 12.61 -2.55 22.35
N LEU A 329 11.52 -1.80 22.27
CA LEU A 329 11.17 -1.02 21.08
C LEU A 329 11.72 0.41 21.19
N ASN A 330 11.37 1.08 22.28
CA ASN A 330 11.82 2.43 22.62
C ASN A 330 11.71 2.63 24.14
N LYS A 331 12.00 3.84 24.64
CA LYS A 331 11.95 4.15 26.09
C LYS A 331 10.63 3.78 26.79
N LYS A 332 9.50 3.76 26.05
CA LYS A 332 8.15 3.61 26.62
C LYS A 332 7.46 2.30 26.23
N HIS A 333 7.93 1.63 25.19
CA HIS A 333 7.22 0.50 24.60
C HIS A 333 8.16 -0.68 24.39
N LYS A 334 7.55 -1.86 24.39
CA LYS A 334 8.16 -3.13 24.05
C LYS A 334 7.43 -3.75 22.87
N PHE A 335 8.03 -4.78 22.27
CA PHE A 335 7.38 -5.58 21.25
C PHE A 335 7.68 -7.08 21.45
N VAL A 336 6.81 -7.91 20.90
CA VAL A 336 7.00 -9.37 20.84
C VAL A 336 7.86 -9.71 19.63
N SER A 337 9.07 -10.20 19.89
CA SER A 337 10.02 -10.69 18.88
C SER A 337 9.93 -12.21 18.74
N LEU A 338 9.89 -12.69 17.50
CA LEU A 338 9.88 -14.11 17.18
C LEU A 338 11.33 -14.64 17.06
N CYS A 339 11.51 -15.94 17.26
CA CYS A 339 12.81 -16.58 17.23
C CYS A 339 13.25 -16.83 15.78
N PHE A 340 14.34 -16.23 15.33
CA PHE A 340 14.86 -16.48 13.98
C PHE A 340 15.76 -17.72 13.93
N LEU A 341 16.59 -17.96 14.94
CA LEU A 341 17.40 -19.17 15.02
C LEU A 341 16.50 -20.37 15.35
N PRO A 342 16.80 -21.57 14.84
CA PRO A 342 16.00 -22.76 15.15
C PRO A 342 16.06 -23.07 16.66
N ASN A 343 14.89 -23.22 17.29
CA ASN A 343 14.78 -23.58 18.71
C ASN A 343 14.15 -24.96 18.86
N GLN A 344 14.97 -25.94 19.29
CA GLN A 344 14.55 -27.34 19.46
C GLN A 344 13.37 -27.54 20.44
N GLN A 345 13.09 -26.56 21.31
CA GLN A 345 12.04 -26.69 22.32
C GLN A 345 10.71 -26.04 21.90
N ASN A 346 10.68 -25.11 20.95
CA ASN A 346 9.47 -24.33 20.61
C ASN A 346 9.45 -23.86 19.15
N HIS A 347 9.36 -24.79 18.20
CA HIS A 347 9.20 -24.49 16.77
C HIS A 347 8.00 -23.59 16.43
N HIS A 348 7.04 -23.43 17.35
CA HIS A 348 5.84 -22.64 17.13
C HIS A 348 6.05 -21.11 17.22
N LEU A 349 7.17 -20.64 17.75
CA LEU A 349 7.51 -19.22 17.92
C LEU A 349 8.58 -18.74 16.93
N GLU A 350 8.83 -19.49 15.86
CA GLU A 350 9.88 -19.19 14.89
C GLU A 350 9.44 -18.25 13.75
N THR A 351 10.38 -17.46 13.24
CA THR A 351 10.27 -16.70 11.99
C THR A 351 11.42 -17.05 11.06
N ASP A 352 11.18 -17.09 9.75
CA ASP A 352 12.24 -17.28 8.76
C ASP A 352 12.75 -15.97 8.16
N GLU A 353 12.29 -14.83 8.68
CA GLU A 353 12.67 -13.50 8.20
C GLU A 353 12.92 -12.53 9.35
N ILE A 354 14.03 -11.80 9.25
CA ILE A 354 14.30 -10.57 10.02
C ILE A 354 14.34 -9.40 9.05
N LEU A 355 13.63 -8.31 9.37
CA LEU A 355 13.70 -7.04 8.65
C LEU A 355 14.61 -6.08 9.38
N ILE A 356 15.56 -5.48 8.67
CA ILE A 356 16.48 -4.49 9.22
C ILE A 356 16.46 -3.24 8.34
N ARG A 357 16.45 -2.06 8.96
CA ARG A 357 16.77 -0.80 8.29
C ARG A 357 18.25 -0.81 7.94
N GLY A 358 18.52 -0.93 6.64
CA GLY A 358 19.88 -0.96 6.11
C GLY A 358 20.38 0.38 5.63
N GLY A 359 21.71 0.45 5.53
CA GLY A 359 22.43 1.50 4.82
C GLY A 359 22.45 2.86 5.52
N VAL A 360 23.48 3.63 5.17
CA VAL A 360 23.63 5.03 5.56
C VAL A 360 23.04 5.87 4.46
N HIS A 361 21.92 6.56 4.65
CA HIS A 361 21.48 7.52 3.64
C HIS A 361 20.80 8.75 4.25
N ARG A 362 21.21 9.94 3.82
CA ARG A 362 20.61 11.21 4.24
C ARG A 362 19.22 11.34 3.61
N GLY A 363 18.17 11.34 4.43
CA GLY A 363 16.79 11.44 3.96
C GLY A 363 16.27 10.19 3.23
N HIS A 364 16.99 9.06 3.31
CA HIS A 364 16.60 7.78 2.72
C HIS A 364 16.75 6.65 3.74
N PHE A 365 15.83 5.69 3.74
CA PHE A 365 15.99 4.45 4.48
C PHE A 365 15.93 3.29 3.51
N ALA A 366 17.00 2.50 3.43
CA ALA A 366 16.95 1.23 2.73
C ALA A 366 16.43 0.17 3.71
N LEU A 367 15.85 -0.89 3.15
CA LEU A 367 15.50 -2.08 3.91
C LEU A 367 16.28 -3.25 3.37
N PHE A 368 16.62 -4.18 4.25
CA PHE A 368 16.97 -5.52 3.83
C PHE A 368 16.32 -6.55 4.74
N SER A 369 16.05 -7.72 4.17
CA SER A 369 15.65 -8.92 4.90
C SER A 369 16.85 -9.85 5.04
N ILE A 370 16.97 -10.51 6.19
CA ILE A 370 17.73 -11.76 6.31
C ILE A 370 16.70 -12.89 6.31
N ILE A 371 16.87 -13.86 5.41
CA ILE A 371 15.94 -14.98 5.20
C ILE A 371 16.69 -16.28 5.47
N LYS A 372 16.08 -17.19 6.23
CA LYS A 372 16.53 -18.59 6.34
C LYS A 372 15.65 -19.51 5.50
N VAL A 373 16.23 -20.52 4.87
CA VAL A 373 15.55 -21.49 4.02
C VAL A 373 15.91 -22.89 4.47
N ALA A 374 14.92 -23.59 5.00
CA ALA A 374 15.04 -24.97 5.43
C ALA A 374 15.39 -25.88 4.25
N THR A 375 16.43 -26.70 4.41
CA THR A 375 16.95 -27.61 3.37
C THR A 375 17.02 -29.03 3.92
N LEU A 376 16.52 -29.99 3.14
CA LEU A 376 16.56 -31.42 3.44
C LEU A 376 17.94 -32.02 3.13
N GLU A 377 18.21 -33.22 3.64
CA GLU A 377 19.49 -33.92 3.42
C GLU A 377 19.77 -34.18 1.92
N ASN A 378 18.73 -34.38 1.12
CA ASN A 378 18.82 -34.55 -0.33
C ASN A 378 19.01 -33.23 -1.10
N GLY A 379 19.10 -32.08 -0.41
CA GLY A 379 19.29 -30.75 -0.99
C GLY A 379 18.01 -30.07 -1.50
N GLN A 380 16.84 -30.69 -1.34
CA GLN A 380 15.56 -30.04 -1.67
C GLN A 380 15.15 -29.05 -0.58
N ALA A 381 14.40 -28.01 -0.97
CA ALA A 381 13.80 -27.09 0.00
C ALA A 381 12.75 -27.85 0.83
N ALA A 382 12.87 -27.74 2.15
CA ALA A 382 11.95 -28.35 3.09
C ALA A 382 10.62 -27.56 3.13
N GLY A 383 9.51 -28.28 3.29
CA GLY A 383 8.20 -27.71 3.58
C GLY A 383 8.05 -27.26 5.03
N PRO A 384 6.90 -26.66 5.39
CA PRO A 384 6.65 -26.14 6.74
C PRO A 384 6.64 -27.20 7.84
N ASP A 385 6.27 -28.44 7.48
CA ASP A 385 6.12 -29.57 8.40
C ASP A 385 7.32 -30.54 8.36
N ASP A 386 8.30 -30.25 7.50
CA ASP A 386 9.49 -31.09 7.34
C ASP A 386 10.56 -30.74 8.38
N ILE A 387 11.36 -31.73 8.78
CA ILE A 387 12.52 -31.51 9.65
C ILE A 387 13.73 -31.11 8.78
N PRO A 388 14.29 -29.90 8.95
CA PRO A 388 15.43 -29.48 8.15
C PRO A 388 16.71 -30.20 8.56
N HIS A 389 17.53 -30.53 7.56
CA HIS A 389 18.92 -30.93 7.78
C HIS A 389 19.78 -29.71 8.14
N HIS A 390 19.59 -28.61 7.40
CA HIS A 390 20.23 -27.33 7.66
C HIS A 390 19.41 -26.18 7.08
N TYR A 391 19.88 -24.94 7.28
CA TYR A 391 19.27 -23.75 6.72
C TYR A 391 20.26 -23.04 5.81
N ASP A 392 19.84 -22.68 4.60
CA ASP A 392 20.53 -21.71 3.77
C ASP A 392 20.10 -20.30 4.17
N TYR A 393 21.00 -19.32 4.07
CA TYR A 393 20.71 -17.94 4.46
C TYR A 393 20.94 -16.97 3.32
N TYR A 394 20.03 -16.01 3.19
CA TYR A 394 20.03 -15.02 2.13
C TYR A 394 19.83 -13.63 2.71
N LYS A 395 20.48 -12.63 2.09
CA LYS A 395 20.19 -11.22 2.30
C LYS A 395 19.44 -10.70 1.07
N VAL A 396 18.35 -9.99 1.31
CA VAL A 396 17.54 -9.38 0.26
C VAL A 396 17.51 -7.88 0.50
N GLU A 397 18.13 -7.11 -0.39
CA GLU A 397 18.13 -5.65 -0.31
C GLU A 397 16.99 -5.05 -1.13
N TYR A 398 16.27 -4.11 -0.54
CA TYR A 398 15.17 -3.36 -1.15
C TYR A 398 15.57 -1.90 -1.27
N ASN A 399 16.03 -1.50 -2.46
CA ASN A 399 16.57 -0.16 -2.68
C ASN A 399 16.33 0.33 -4.11
N LEU A 400 15.55 1.39 -4.26
CA LEU A 400 15.39 2.14 -5.51
C LEU A 400 16.03 3.54 -5.45
N GLY A 401 16.86 3.79 -4.45
CA GLY A 401 17.60 5.04 -4.31
C GLY A 401 18.77 5.17 -5.28
N SER A 402 19.44 6.33 -5.24
CA SER A 402 20.52 6.71 -6.16
C SER A 402 21.78 5.82 -6.13
N GLN A 403 21.88 4.85 -5.21
CA GLN A 403 22.98 3.89 -5.12
C GLN A 403 22.52 2.43 -5.26
N CYS A 404 21.34 2.18 -5.84
CA CYS A 404 20.92 0.82 -6.11
C CYS A 404 21.87 0.13 -7.12
N PRO A 405 22.09 -1.20 -7.04
CA PRO A 405 22.91 -1.90 -8.01
C PRO A 405 22.30 -1.85 -9.43
N GLY A 406 23.15 -1.89 -10.47
CA GLY A 406 22.70 -2.08 -11.86
C GLY A 406 21.86 -0.94 -12.45
N ILE A 407 22.15 0.30 -12.05
CA ILE A 407 21.53 1.52 -12.57
C ILE A 407 21.79 1.66 -14.08
N ASP A 408 20.71 1.89 -14.82
CA ASP A 408 20.69 2.34 -16.20
C ASP A 408 20.03 3.72 -16.23
N MET A 409 20.81 4.76 -16.53
CA MET A 409 20.33 6.15 -16.57
C MET A 409 19.46 6.46 -17.78
N ALA A 410 19.59 5.71 -18.89
CA ALA A 410 18.80 5.95 -20.09
C ALA A 410 17.35 5.50 -19.88
N THR A 411 17.17 4.32 -19.29
CA THR A 411 15.83 3.82 -18.93
C THR A 411 15.38 4.24 -17.53
N LYS A 412 16.30 4.78 -16.73
CA LYS A 412 16.13 5.18 -15.33
C LYS A 412 15.62 4.01 -14.47
N THR A 413 16.30 2.87 -14.60
CA THR A 413 15.98 1.61 -13.91
C THR A 413 17.17 1.06 -13.16
N GLY A 414 16.93 0.28 -12.11
CA GLY A 414 17.97 -0.39 -11.31
C GLY A 414 17.45 -1.66 -10.64
N TRP A 415 18.30 -2.41 -9.93
CA TRP A 415 17.88 -3.56 -9.13
C TRP A 415 17.18 -3.06 -7.85
N GLY A 416 15.85 -3.00 -7.90
CA GLY A 416 15.00 -2.61 -6.77
C GLY A 416 14.94 -3.67 -5.67
N THR A 417 15.06 -4.93 -6.08
CA THR A 417 15.30 -6.07 -5.19
C THR A 417 16.58 -6.76 -5.64
N PHE A 418 17.53 -6.93 -4.73
CA PHE A 418 18.78 -7.64 -4.98
C PHE A 418 19.02 -8.74 -3.94
N VAL A 419 19.26 -9.96 -4.40
CA VAL A 419 19.41 -11.15 -3.55
C VAL A 419 20.86 -11.60 -3.53
N THR A 420 21.37 -11.83 -2.33
CA THR A 420 22.68 -12.44 -2.10
C THR A 420 22.55 -13.65 -1.18
N LYS A 421 23.39 -14.67 -1.41
CA LYS A 421 23.52 -15.82 -0.52
C LYS A 421 24.64 -15.54 0.48
N LEU A 422 24.32 -15.65 1.77
CA LEU A 422 25.24 -15.41 2.87
C LEU A 422 26.21 -16.60 3.03
N THR A 423 27.38 -16.32 3.59
CA THR A 423 28.44 -17.31 3.83
C THR A 423 28.87 -17.32 5.29
N PRO A 424 29.35 -18.45 5.83
CA PRO A 424 29.72 -18.55 7.24
C PRO A 424 31.02 -17.81 7.56
N PHE A 425 31.11 -17.30 8.79
CA PHE A 425 32.27 -16.58 9.31
C PHE A 425 32.65 -17.10 10.69
N THR A 426 33.89 -16.84 11.09
CA THR A 426 34.38 -17.09 12.44
C THR A 426 35.37 -16.01 12.87
N TYR A 427 35.78 -16.07 14.14
CA TYR A 427 36.81 -15.21 14.68
C TYR A 427 38.15 -15.93 14.67
N ASP A 428 39.17 -15.30 14.11
CA ASP A 428 40.55 -15.78 14.22
C ASP A 428 41.09 -15.60 15.66
N SER A 429 42.32 -16.06 15.92
CA SER A 429 42.97 -15.93 17.23
C SER A 429 43.21 -14.47 17.66
N LYS A 430 43.17 -13.53 16.72
CA LYS A 430 43.28 -12.08 16.95
C LYS A 430 41.91 -11.40 17.02
N ARG A 431 40.81 -12.17 17.00
CA ARG A 431 39.42 -11.71 16.96
C ARG A 431 39.05 -10.93 15.69
N ASN A 432 39.75 -11.13 14.59
CA ASN A 432 39.31 -10.65 13.29
C ASN A 432 38.26 -11.60 12.72
N LEU A 433 37.25 -11.00 12.09
CA LEU A 433 36.21 -11.75 11.40
C LEU A 433 36.76 -12.27 10.05
N VAL A 434 36.75 -13.59 9.85
CA VAL A 434 37.27 -14.25 8.65
C VAL A 434 36.26 -15.24 8.06
N PRO A 435 36.19 -15.38 6.72
CA PRO A 435 35.31 -16.38 6.09
C PRO A 435 35.70 -17.80 6.50
N LEU A 436 34.69 -18.64 6.70
CA LEU A 436 34.88 -20.05 7.04
C LEU A 436 34.33 -20.91 5.89
N ASN A 437 35.13 -21.87 5.40
CA ASN A 437 34.65 -22.84 4.42
C ASN A 437 34.20 -24.12 5.14
N VAL A 438 32.90 -24.24 5.38
CA VAL A 438 32.26 -25.39 6.02
C VAL A 438 31.14 -25.92 5.12
N ASN A 439 31.16 -27.23 4.85
CA ASN A 439 30.13 -27.87 4.04
C ASN A 439 28.90 -28.19 4.92
N PRO A 440 27.72 -27.60 4.64
CA PRO A 440 26.51 -27.80 5.45
C PRO A 440 25.96 -29.23 5.41
N PHE A 441 26.21 -30.00 4.35
CA PHE A 441 25.72 -31.38 4.24
C PHE A 441 26.53 -32.36 5.10
N THR A 442 27.83 -32.11 5.26
CA THR A 442 28.69 -32.99 6.08
C THR A 442 28.81 -32.51 7.53
N GLN A 443 28.63 -31.20 7.76
CA GLN A 443 28.82 -30.57 9.07
C GLN A 443 27.72 -29.52 9.37
N PRO A 444 26.43 -29.92 9.43
CA PRO A 444 25.31 -28.99 9.55
C PRO A 444 25.35 -28.14 10.83
N VAL A 445 25.71 -28.73 11.97
CA VAL A 445 25.78 -28.03 13.27
C VAL A 445 26.86 -26.95 13.25
N TYR A 446 28.05 -27.29 12.75
CA TYR A 446 29.17 -26.35 12.68
C TYR A 446 28.90 -25.22 11.67
N TYR A 447 28.26 -25.55 10.54
CA TYR A 447 27.79 -24.57 9.57
C TYR A 447 26.79 -23.60 10.21
N GLN A 448 25.78 -24.08 10.93
CA GLN A 448 24.78 -23.22 11.58
C GLN A 448 25.40 -22.30 12.63
N ALA A 449 26.31 -22.81 13.47
CA ALA A 449 27.02 -21.99 14.45
C ALA A 449 27.87 -20.88 13.79
N ALA A 450 28.55 -21.18 12.69
CA ALA A 450 29.33 -20.19 11.95
C ALA A 450 28.45 -19.18 11.19
N MET A 451 27.27 -19.61 10.72
CA MET A 451 26.27 -18.72 10.13
C MET A 451 25.67 -17.77 11.17
N GLU A 452 25.42 -18.25 12.39
CA GLU A 452 24.96 -17.39 13.48
C GLU A 452 25.94 -16.24 13.75
N VAL A 453 27.25 -16.52 13.78
CA VAL A 453 28.29 -15.48 13.90
C VAL A 453 28.19 -14.47 12.75
N ALA A 454 28.09 -14.94 11.51
CA ALA A 454 27.97 -14.08 10.34
C ALA A 454 26.73 -13.17 10.40
N ILE A 455 25.59 -13.71 10.83
CA ILE A 455 24.31 -12.99 10.91
C ILE A 455 24.34 -11.97 12.05
N ARG A 456 24.84 -12.34 13.24
CA ARG A 456 25.03 -11.40 14.36
C ARG A 456 25.88 -10.20 13.94
N GLU A 457 27.01 -10.47 13.28
CA GLU A 457 27.90 -9.42 12.80
C GLU A 457 27.29 -8.58 11.68
N LEU A 458 26.53 -9.18 10.77
CA LEU A 458 25.85 -8.44 9.71
C LEU A 458 24.82 -7.46 10.29
N ILE A 459 23.98 -7.91 11.23
CA ILE A 459 23.00 -7.04 11.89
C ILE A 459 23.72 -5.95 12.67
N ARG A 460 24.77 -6.29 13.43
CA ARG A 460 25.58 -5.33 14.19
C ARG A 460 26.15 -4.25 13.29
N VAL A 461 26.85 -4.62 12.21
CA VAL A 461 27.47 -3.67 11.28
C VAL A 461 26.41 -2.78 10.63
N GLU A 462 25.26 -3.32 10.22
CA GLU A 462 24.17 -2.53 9.63
C GLU A 462 23.52 -1.58 10.66
N ARG A 463 23.49 -1.93 11.94
CA ARG A 463 23.05 -1.03 13.03
C ARG A 463 24.06 0.06 13.31
N GLU A 464 25.34 -0.26 13.38
CA GLU A 464 26.41 0.69 13.70
C GLU A 464 26.64 1.70 12.57
N ILE A 465 26.51 1.26 11.31
CA ILE A 465 26.82 2.11 10.17
C ILE A 465 25.89 3.33 10.08
N ILE A 466 24.63 3.24 10.53
CA ILE A 466 23.64 4.35 10.46
C ILE A 466 24.08 5.59 11.26
N PHE A 467 25.04 5.42 12.18
CA PHE A 467 25.52 6.49 13.05
C PHE A 467 26.55 7.40 12.38
N TYR A 468 27.19 6.92 11.31
CA TYR A 468 28.28 7.59 10.62
C TYR A 468 27.84 7.94 9.21
N ARG A 469 28.10 9.16 8.76
CA ARG A 469 27.53 9.73 7.53
C ARG A 469 28.26 9.22 6.29
N LEU A 470 27.57 9.31 5.13
CA LEU A 470 28.21 9.42 3.83
C LEU A 470 28.65 10.87 3.57
N GLU A 471 29.84 11.01 3.00
CA GLU A 471 30.20 12.16 2.16
C GLU A 471 29.02 12.49 1.22
N GLY A 472 28.58 13.74 1.23
CA GLY A 472 27.40 14.15 0.46
C GLY A 472 27.78 15.06 -0.68
N ARG A 473 27.58 14.58 -1.92
CA ARG A 473 27.27 15.25 -3.21
C ARG A 473 28.03 16.50 -3.69
N ASP A 474 28.70 17.24 -2.82
CA ASP A 474 29.72 18.18 -3.22
C ASP A 474 31.06 17.47 -3.04
N ASP A 475 31.60 16.92 -4.14
CA ASP A 475 33.00 16.44 -4.22
C ASP A 475 34.03 17.52 -3.82
N THR A 476 33.58 18.75 -3.49
CA THR A 476 34.38 19.89 -3.05
C THR A 476 34.50 20.05 -1.53
N THR A 477 33.81 19.26 -0.70
CA THR A 477 33.98 19.30 0.77
C THR A 477 34.51 17.97 1.29
N SER A 478 35.82 17.88 1.49
CA SER A 478 36.51 16.79 2.20
C SER A 478 35.85 16.47 3.54
N PRO A 479 36.00 15.25 4.09
CA PRO A 479 35.42 14.90 5.38
C PRO A 479 35.95 15.84 6.47
N GLN A 480 35.05 16.49 7.21
CA GLN A 480 35.41 17.37 8.32
C GLN A 480 36.08 16.60 9.48
N ASN A 481 35.88 15.28 9.58
CA ASN A 481 36.50 14.42 10.59
C ASN A 481 37.04 13.10 9.98
N LYS A 482 38.37 12.92 10.03
CA LYS A 482 39.05 11.72 9.52
C LYS A 482 38.64 10.42 10.24
N LYS A 483 38.36 10.48 11.55
CA LYS A 483 38.02 9.29 12.36
C LYS A 483 36.66 8.70 11.98
N GLU A 484 35.66 9.56 11.80
CA GLU A 484 34.33 9.14 11.33
C GLU A 484 34.43 8.43 9.96
N ALA A 485 35.19 9.03 9.03
CA ALA A 485 35.37 8.50 7.69
C ALA A 485 36.09 7.14 7.68
N ASP A 486 37.12 6.99 8.53
CA ASP A 486 37.85 5.73 8.70
C ASP A 486 36.94 4.63 9.26
N GLU A 487 36.13 4.95 10.28
CA GLU A 487 35.17 4.01 10.88
C GLU A 487 34.06 3.61 9.90
N TRP A 488 33.50 4.59 9.17
CA TRP A 488 32.51 4.33 8.15
C TRP A 488 33.07 3.41 7.06
N SER A 489 34.31 3.67 6.60
CA SER A 489 34.98 2.84 5.59
C SER A 489 35.21 1.41 6.09
N ARG A 490 35.62 1.26 7.36
CA ARG A 490 35.78 -0.05 8.02
C ARG A 490 34.45 -0.81 8.07
N LEU A 491 33.38 -0.18 8.55
CA LEU A 491 32.04 -0.79 8.65
C LEU A 491 31.47 -1.13 7.27
N PHE A 492 31.66 -0.26 6.27
CA PHE A 492 31.19 -0.52 4.91
C PHE A 492 31.95 -1.68 4.24
N GLY A 493 33.26 -1.80 4.49
CA GLY A 493 34.06 -2.94 4.07
C GLY A 493 33.57 -4.25 4.68
N LEU A 494 33.31 -4.27 5.99
CA LEU A 494 32.73 -5.42 6.69
C LEU A 494 31.34 -5.75 6.17
N ARG A 495 30.48 -4.76 5.95
CA ARG A 495 29.14 -4.93 5.37
C ARG A 495 29.19 -5.63 4.02
N LYS A 496 30.07 -5.18 3.12
CA LYS A 496 30.26 -5.80 1.80
C LYS A 496 30.71 -7.25 1.90
N LEU A 497 31.68 -7.52 2.78
CA LEU A 497 32.20 -8.87 3.02
C LEU A 497 31.12 -9.81 3.57
N LEU A 498 30.35 -9.36 4.56
CA LEU A 498 29.27 -10.10 5.22
C LEU A 498 28.02 -10.28 4.34
N SER A 499 27.84 -9.45 3.31
CA SER A 499 26.67 -9.54 2.42
C SER A 499 26.71 -10.74 1.47
N GLY A 500 27.80 -11.50 1.43
CA GLY A 500 27.91 -12.72 0.63
C GLY A 500 28.01 -12.44 -0.87
N PHE A 501 27.48 -13.35 -1.70
CA PHE A 501 27.59 -13.28 -3.17
C PHE A 501 26.23 -13.21 -3.86
N SER A 502 26.18 -12.60 -5.06
CA SER A 502 24.94 -12.45 -5.82
C SER A 502 24.31 -13.81 -6.13
N TYR A 503 23.01 -13.95 -5.86
CA TYR A 503 22.25 -15.15 -6.12
C TYR A 503 21.18 -14.86 -7.17
N SER A 504 21.22 -15.59 -8.30
CA SER A 504 20.40 -15.29 -9.48
C SER A 504 19.03 -15.98 -9.49
N LEU A 505 18.89 -17.11 -8.79
CA LEU A 505 17.66 -17.91 -8.82
C LEU A 505 16.62 -17.40 -7.82
N PRO A 506 15.33 -17.68 -8.05
CA PRO A 506 14.31 -17.41 -7.05
C PRO A 506 14.53 -18.23 -5.77
N VAL A 507 14.30 -17.60 -4.62
CA VAL A 507 14.35 -18.21 -3.29
C VAL A 507 12.93 -18.28 -2.75
N LYS A 508 12.46 -19.49 -2.47
CA LYS A 508 11.15 -19.74 -1.85
C LYS A 508 11.36 -20.01 -0.35
N TYR A 509 10.56 -19.39 0.50
CA TYR A 509 10.61 -19.54 1.94
C TYR A 509 9.21 -19.38 2.55
N TYR A 510 9.09 -19.64 3.85
CA TYR A 510 7.84 -19.56 4.59
C TYR A 510 7.96 -18.51 5.69
N VAL A 511 6.87 -17.87 6.10
CA VAL A 511 6.92 -16.89 7.18
C VAL A 511 5.59 -16.83 7.89
N ARG A 512 5.63 -16.86 9.21
CA ARG A 512 4.43 -16.87 10.03
C ARG A 512 3.83 -15.47 10.13
N ASP A 513 2.50 -15.42 10.28
CA ASP A 513 1.82 -14.18 10.65
C ASP A 513 2.33 -13.73 12.04
N PRO A 514 2.76 -12.46 12.18
CA PRO A 514 3.38 -12.00 13.42
C PRO A 514 2.42 -11.97 14.61
N ILE A 515 1.10 -12.03 14.38
CA ILE A 515 0.08 -11.98 15.43
C ILE A 515 -0.56 -13.36 15.61
N ASN A 516 -0.97 -14.01 14.51
CA ASN A 516 -1.61 -15.32 14.54
C ASN A 516 -0.71 -16.40 13.92
N LEU A 517 0.16 -16.94 14.75
CA LEU A 517 1.21 -17.90 14.38
C LEU A 517 0.72 -19.21 13.74
N GLN A 518 -0.60 -19.47 13.71
CA GLN A 518 -1.17 -20.61 12.97
C GLN A 518 -1.15 -20.38 11.45
N PHE A 519 -1.10 -19.12 11.00
CA PHE A 519 -1.00 -18.80 9.59
C PHE A 519 0.45 -18.73 9.15
N CYS A 520 0.77 -19.46 8.10
CA CYS A 520 2.07 -19.46 7.45
C CYS A 520 1.93 -19.05 5.99
N TYR A 521 2.68 -18.03 5.58
CA TYR A 521 2.68 -17.49 4.24
C TYR A 521 3.88 -18.02 3.47
N GLN A 522 3.64 -18.57 2.28
CA GLN A 522 4.73 -18.86 1.34
C GLN A 522 5.14 -17.56 0.65
N ARG A 523 6.45 -17.32 0.53
CA ARG A 523 7.02 -16.19 -0.18
C ARG A 523 8.07 -16.62 -1.19
N VAL A 524 8.25 -15.80 -2.22
CA VAL A 524 9.27 -15.98 -3.25
C VAL A 524 9.97 -14.66 -3.50
N VAL A 525 11.29 -14.63 -3.31
CA VAL A 525 12.15 -13.47 -3.59
C VAL A 525 13.07 -13.78 -4.75
N TYR A 526 13.35 -12.80 -5.60
CA TYR A 526 14.30 -12.89 -6.71
C TYR A 526 14.75 -11.49 -7.10
N ASN A 527 15.83 -11.39 -7.87
CA ASN A 527 16.31 -10.10 -8.37
C ASN A 527 15.25 -9.45 -9.27
N GLN A 528 14.80 -8.25 -8.92
CA GLN A 528 13.77 -7.52 -9.65
C GLN A 528 14.23 -6.11 -9.98
N ARG A 529 14.03 -5.69 -11.24
CA ARG A 529 14.22 -4.29 -11.63
C ARG A 529 13.05 -3.43 -11.17
N GLY A 530 13.34 -2.16 -10.88
CA GLY A 530 12.36 -1.11 -10.67
C GLY A 530 12.85 0.23 -11.19
N PHE A 531 11.96 1.21 -11.23
CA PHE A 531 12.30 2.57 -11.61
C PHE A 531 13.06 3.25 -10.48
N ILE A 532 14.23 3.81 -10.78
CA ILE A 532 15.04 4.51 -9.78
C ILE A 532 14.36 5.83 -9.42
N GLN A 533 14.52 6.20 -8.16
CA GLN A 533 14.07 7.48 -7.66
C GLN A 533 14.93 8.61 -8.26
N GLU A 534 14.29 9.54 -8.96
CA GLU A 534 14.95 10.74 -9.50
C GLU A 534 14.86 11.94 -8.54
N GLU A 535 13.70 12.10 -7.90
CA GLU A 535 13.39 13.13 -6.91
C GLU A 535 12.48 12.49 -5.85
N GLY A 536 12.28 13.15 -4.71
CA GLY A 536 11.34 12.70 -3.69
C GLY A 536 12.03 12.29 -2.39
N SER A 537 11.21 11.90 -1.41
CA SER A 537 11.71 11.16 -0.25
C SER A 537 11.46 9.68 -0.37
N CYS A 538 12.46 8.93 0.06
CA CYS A 538 12.56 7.48 0.00
C CYS A 538 11.44 6.65 0.64
N PRO A 539 10.71 7.07 1.71
CA PRO A 539 9.83 6.16 2.44
C PRO A 539 8.86 5.39 1.57
N ALA A 540 8.21 6.07 0.63
CA ALA A 540 7.34 5.40 -0.32
C ALA A 540 8.12 4.40 -1.19
N PHE A 541 9.24 4.80 -1.81
CA PHE A 541 10.04 3.95 -2.70
C PHE A 541 10.56 2.65 -2.08
N THR A 542 11.02 2.71 -0.83
CA THR A 542 11.49 1.50 -0.14
C THR A 542 10.32 0.59 0.22
N LEU A 543 9.20 1.14 0.68
CA LEU A 543 7.96 0.39 0.93
C LEU A 543 7.41 -0.23 -0.36
N LYS A 544 7.44 0.54 -1.46
CA LYS A 544 7.06 0.14 -2.82
C LYS A 544 7.87 -1.11 -3.25
N SER A 545 9.19 -1.07 -3.11
CA SER A 545 10.09 -2.17 -3.47
C SER A 545 9.85 -3.42 -2.62
N TRP A 546 9.72 -3.23 -1.30
CA TRP A 546 9.53 -4.32 -0.35
C TRP A 546 8.20 -5.04 -0.56
N GLN A 547 7.10 -4.30 -0.72
CA GLN A 547 5.76 -4.90 -0.87
C GLN A 547 5.53 -5.59 -2.20
N LYS A 548 6.25 -5.21 -3.25
CA LYS A 548 6.16 -5.88 -4.54
C LYS A 548 6.46 -7.38 -4.43
N ILE A 549 7.27 -7.78 -3.46
CA ILE A 549 7.54 -9.19 -3.15
C ILE A 549 6.33 -9.89 -2.52
N PHE A 550 5.53 -9.17 -1.73
CA PHE A 550 4.36 -9.71 -1.03
C PHE A 550 3.16 -9.84 -1.96
N LEU A 551 2.92 -8.82 -2.76
CA LEU A 551 1.71 -8.70 -3.57
C LEU A 551 1.89 -9.22 -5.00
N GLY A 552 3.14 -9.39 -5.46
CA GLY A 552 3.45 -9.60 -6.86
C GLY A 552 3.25 -8.32 -7.69
N HIS A 553 3.69 -8.33 -8.94
CA HIS A 553 3.73 -7.13 -9.79
C HIS A 553 2.36 -6.50 -10.05
N GLU A 554 1.35 -7.33 -10.33
CA GLU A 554 0.03 -6.87 -10.78
C GLU A 554 -0.75 -6.18 -9.67
N LEU A 555 -0.97 -6.92 -8.56
CA LEU A 555 -1.71 -6.40 -7.41
C LEU A 555 -1.03 -5.17 -6.80
N TYR A 556 0.31 -5.21 -6.75
CA TYR A 556 1.11 -4.06 -6.34
C TYR A 556 0.93 -2.84 -7.25
N SER A 557 0.90 -3.02 -8.58
CA SER A 557 0.71 -1.92 -9.54
C SER A 557 -0.66 -1.27 -9.39
N LEU A 558 -1.71 -2.08 -9.24
CA LEU A 558 -3.08 -1.61 -8.99
C LEU A 558 -3.16 -0.84 -7.65
N PHE A 559 -2.55 -1.40 -6.61
CA PHE A 559 -2.50 -0.77 -5.29
C PHE A 559 -1.71 0.55 -5.31
N ASN A 560 -0.53 0.61 -5.93
CA ASN A 560 0.28 1.83 -5.95
C ASN A 560 -0.44 2.93 -6.72
N LEU A 561 -1.09 2.60 -7.83
CA LEU A 561 -1.92 3.56 -8.56
C LEU A 561 -3.09 4.04 -7.70
N PHE A 562 -3.71 3.15 -6.93
CA PHE A 562 -4.76 3.53 -5.98
C PHE A 562 -4.26 4.56 -4.97
N VAL A 563 -3.09 4.35 -4.34
CA VAL A 563 -2.49 5.31 -3.39
C VAL A 563 -2.16 6.64 -4.06
N GLN A 564 -1.65 6.63 -5.28
CA GLN A 564 -1.33 7.84 -6.04
C GLN A 564 -2.56 8.69 -6.38
N ARG A 565 -3.71 8.04 -6.57
CA ARG A 565 -4.97 8.71 -6.94
C ARG A 565 -5.79 9.16 -5.74
N HIS A 566 -5.64 8.50 -4.59
CA HIS A 566 -6.51 8.71 -3.45
C HIS A 566 -5.78 9.33 -2.26
N ASN A 567 -5.96 10.65 -2.10
CA ASN A 567 -5.70 11.31 -0.82
C ASN A 567 -6.77 10.91 0.23
N ALA A 568 -6.66 11.41 1.47
CA ALA A 568 -7.57 11.01 2.55
C ALA A 568 -9.07 11.24 2.25
N TYR A 569 -9.40 12.33 1.53
CA TYR A 569 -10.78 12.62 1.15
C TYR A 569 -11.29 11.62 0.10
N ALA A 570 -10.49 11.39 -0.94
CA ALA A 570 -10.81 10.43 -2.00
C ALA A 570 -10.90 8.99 -1.45
N LEU A 571 -10.03 8.59 -0.52
CA LEU A 571 -10.13 7.31 0.19
C LEU A 571 -11.47 7.18 0.92
N ALA A 572 -11.89 8.22 1.65
CA ALA A 572 -13.17 8.21 2.35
C ALA A 572 -14.35 8.09 1.37
N LEU A 573 -14.29 8.73 0.20
CA LEU A 573 -15.30 8.57 -0.85
C LEU A 573 -15.33 7.13 -1.39
N ALA A 574 -14.18 6.54 -1.70
CA ALA A 574 -14.10 5.16 -2.19
C ALA A 574 -14.69 4.16 -1.19
N VAL A 575 -14.39 4.33 0.11
CA VAL A 575 -14.97 3.49 1.18
C VAL A 575 -16.48 3.69 1.30
N ARG A 576 -16.99 4.92 1.18
CA ARG A 576 -18.44 5.19 1.19
C ARG A 576 -19.14 4.52 0.01
N SER A 577 -18.57 4.60 -1.19
CA SER A 577 -19.11 3.93 -2.37
C SER A 577 -19.14 2.41 -2.19
N ALA A 578 -18.08 1.81 -1.64
CA ALA A 578 -18.06 0.39 -1.32
C ALA A 578 -19.09 0.01 -0.25
N LEU A 579 -19.20 0.80 0.82
CA LEU A 579 -20.17 0.61 1.88
C LEU A 579 -21.61 0.62 1.36
N SER A 580 -21.94 1.55 0.44
CA SER A 580 -23.25 1.58 -0.21
C SER A 580 -23.51 0.29 -0.98
N ARG A 581 -22.56 -0.19 -1.80
CA ARG A 581 -22.70 -1.43 -2.55
C ARG A 581 -22.95 -2.64 -1.65
N VAL A 582 -22.19 -2.76 -0.55
CA VAL A 582 -22.35 -3.85 0.43
C VAL A 582 -23.71 -3.76 1.11
N GLN A 583 -24.15 -2.58 1.53
CA GLN A 583 -25.46 -2.37 2.16
C GLN A 583 -26.61 -2.70 1.20
N ASP A 584 -26.51 -2.31 -0.07
CA ASP A 584 -27.49 -2.65 -1.09
C ASP A 584 -27.55 -4.17 -1.32
N ARG A 585 -26.38 -4.84 -1.33
CA ARG A 585 -26.35 -6.30 -1.42
C ARG A 585 -26.96 -6.99 -0.20
N ILE A 586 -26.67 -6.51 1.01
CA ILE A 586 -27.31 -6.97 2.26
C ILE A 586 -28.82 -6.81 2.16
N ARG A 587 -29.32 -5.65 1.71
CA ARG A 587 -30.76 -5.40 1.53
C ARG A 587 -31.40 -6.39 0.54
N MET A 588 -30.70 -6.69 -0.55
CA MET A 588 -31.16 -7.68 -1.52
C MET A 588 -31.22 -9.10 -0.93
N LEU A 589 -30.30 -9.48 -0.04
CA LEU A 589 -30.28 -10.83 0.52
C LEU A 589 -31.15 -10.99 1.77
N GLU A 590 -31.23 -9.97 2.63
CA GLU A 590 -32.05 -10.00 3.84
C GLU A 590 -33.54 -10.09 3.48
N PRO A 591 -34.30 -11.05 4.04
CA PRO A 591 -35.74 -11.09 3.85
C PRO A 591 -36.40 -9.83 4.42
N LEU A 592 -37.36 -9.27 3.67
CA LEU A 592 -38.23 -8.23 4.19
C LEU A 592 -39.22 -8.87 5.16
N GLU A 593 -39.22 -8.41 6.41
CA GLU A 593 -40.06 -8.96 7.48
C GLU A 593 -41.06 -7.89 7.96
N ILE A 594 -42.35 -8.18 7.77
CA ILE A 594 -43.48 -7.32 8.14
C ILE A 594 -44.23 -8.00 9.29
N LYS A 595 -44.11 -7.48 10.53
CA LYS A 595 -44.73 -8.09 11.73
C LYS A 595 -45.99 -7.37 12.15
N GLY A 596 -46.95 -8.11 12.68
CA GLY A 596 -48.16 -7.59 13.29
C GLY A 596 -48.93 -8.69 14.02
N THR A 597 -50.15 -8.40 14.45
CA THR A 597 -51.06 -9.46 14.91
C THR A 597 -51.44 -10.36 13.75
N ASN A 598 -51.88 -11.59 14.04
CA ASN A 598 -52.28 -12.55 13.00
C ASN A 598 -53.32 -11.97 12.03
N LYS A 599 -54.34 -11.29 12.56
CA LYS A 599 -55.41 -10.67 11.76
C LYS A 599 -54.85 -9.59 10.83
N GLU A 600 -53.95 -8.74 11.33
CA GLU A 600 -53.37 -7.66 10.54
C GLU A 600 -52.48 -8.19 9.42
N VAL A 601 -51.60 -9.13 9.75
CA VAL A 601 -50.68 -9.78 8.80
C VAL A 601 -51.43 -10.50 7.69
N GLN A 602 -52.49 -11.26 8.02
CA GLN A 602 -53.35 -11.89 7.01
C GLN A 602 -54.04 -10.86 6.11
N THR A 603 -54.56 -9.78 6.69
CA THR A 603 -55.23 -8.71 5.94
C THR A 603 -54.26 -8.07 4.93
N TRP A 604 -53.04 -7.75 5.37
CA TRP A 604 -52.01 -7.15 4.53
C TRP A 604 -51.49 -8.12 3.46
N PHE A 605 -51.35 -9.40 3.80
CA PHE A 605 -50.95 -10.44 2.84
C PHE A 605 -51.99 -10.62 1.73
N GLU A 606 -53.29 -10.70 2.06
CA GLU A 606 -54.36 -10.83 1.07
C GLU A 606 -54.50 -9.56 0.21
N ALA A 607 -54.32 -8.37 0.80
CA ALA A 607 -54.30 -7.12 0.05
C ALA A 607 -53.15 -7.07 -0.97
N PHE A 608 -51.95 -7.49 -0.55
CA PHE A 608 -50.80 -7.57 -1.44
C PHE A 608 -50.99 -8.62 -2.54
N LYS A 609 -51.50 -9.81 -2.20
CA LYS A 609 -51.84 -10.85 -3.19
C LYS A 609 -52.87 -10.37 -4.21
N LYS A 610 -53.85 -9.58 -3.77
CA LYS A 610 -54.87 -8.98 -4.64
C LYS A 610 -54.28 -7.87 -5.54
N TYR A 611 -53.36 -7.06 -5.02
CA TYR A 611 -52.60 -6.08 -5.82
C TYR A 611 -51.84 -6.76 -6.96
N LEU A 612 -51.28 -7.95 -6.70
CA LEU A 612 -50.60 -8.76 -7.71
C LEU A 612 -51.52 -9.51 -8.68
N GLY A 613 -52.85 -9.50 -8.48
CA GLY A 613 -53.82 -10.14 -9.39
C GLY A 613 -54.49 -11.42 -8.89
N GLY A 614 -54.46 -11.72 -7.59
CA GLY A 614 -55.32 -12.73 -6.91
C GLY A 614 -55.02 -14.21 -7.18
N ARG A 615 -54.50 -14.57 -8.36
CA ARG A 615 -54.09 -15.94 -8.76
C ARG A 615 -52.57 -16.10 -8.93
N VAL A 616 -51.78 -15.10 -8.53
CA VAL A 616 -50.32 -15.14 -8.67
C VAL A 616 -49.70 -16.04 -7.60
N GLN A 617 -48.89 -17.01 -8.02
CA GLN A 617 -47.96 -17.69 -7.12
C GLN A 617 -46.89 -16.69 -6.69
N MET A 618 -46.61 -16.60 -5.38
CA MET A 618 -45.62 -15.67 -4.82
C MET A 618 -44.40 -16.42 -4.26
N PRO A 619 -43.54 -17.01 -5.11
CA PRO A 619 -42.36 -17.73 -4.64
C PRO A 619 -41.46 -16.82 -3.80
N GLY A 620 -41.08 -17.31 -2.62
CA GLY A 620 -40.28 -16.54 -1.66
C GLY A 620 -41.10 -15.58 -0.76
N VAL A 621 -42.43 -15.58 -0.84
CA VAL A 621 -43.30 -14.91 0.14
C VAL A 621 -43.91 -15.98 1.06
N ARG A 622 -43.71 -15.88 2.37
CA ARG A 622 -44.25 -16.82 3.37
C ARG A 622 -44.84 -16.10 4.56
N LEU A 623 -45.86 -16.70 5.15
CA LEU A 623 -46.36 -16.33 6.47
C LEU A 623 -45.64 -17.17 7.52
N GLU A 624 -44.96 -16.51 8.45
CA GLU A 624 -44.29 -17.16 9.59
C GLU A 624 -44.97 -16.74 10.90
N LYS A 625 -45.12 -17.67 11.84
CA LYS A 625 -45.46 -17.35 13.24
C LYS A 625 -44.15 -17.14 14.00
N THR A 626 -44.02 -16.01 14.67
CA THR A 626 -42.85 -15.65 15.47
C THR A 626 -43.21 -15.62 16.96
N GLY A 627 -42.65 -16.57 17.72
CA GLY A 627 -42.80 -16.73 19.18
C GLY A 627 -43.71 -17.90 19.61
N GLU A 628 -43.50 -18.41 20.84
CA GLU A 628 -44.38 -19.38 21.51
C GLU A 628 -45.22 -18.67 22.60
N GLY A 629 -46.53 -18.96 22.66
CA GLY A 629 -47.44 -18.43 23.69
C GLY A 629 -48.39 -17.31 23.25
N PRO A 630 -49.13 -16.69 24.19
CA PRO A 630 -50.17 -15.68 23.93
C PRO A 630 -49.65 -14.35 23.36
N ALA A 631 -48.33 -14.17 23.31
CA ALA A 631 -47.63 -13.06 22.65
C ALA A 631 -47.17 -13.40 21.20
N SER A 632 -47.63 -14.51 20.62
CA SER A 632 -47.25 -14.92 19.26
C SER A 632 -47.62 -13.84 18.23
N SER A 633 -46.61 -13.33 17.54
CA SER A 633 -46.76 -12.40 16.42
C SER A 633 -46.76 -13.19 15.11
N CYS A 634 -47.41 -12.66 14.08
CA CYS A 634 -47.28 -13.21 12.73
C CYS A 634 -46.38 -12.28 11.89
N ALA A 635 -45.74 -12.83 10.89
CA ALA A 635 -44.87 -12.10 9.99
C ALA A 635 -45.12 -12.49 8.53
N ILE A 636 -45.17 -11.50 7.64
CA ILE A 636 -44.96 -11.73 6.20
C ILE A 636 -43.46 -11.64 5.98
N LYS A 637 -42.88 -12.70 5.42
CA LYS A 637 -41.47 -12.75 5.06
C LYS A 637 -41.33 -12.86 3.55
N ILE A 638 -40.67 -11.87 2.95
CA ILE A 638 -40.45 -11.78 1.52
C ILE A 638 -38.95 -11.92 1.26
N SER A 639 -38.51 -13.07 0.77
CA SER A 639 -37.12 -13.34 0.40
C SER A 639 -36.81 -13.05 -1.07
N ASN A 640 -37.81 -13.06 -1.95
CA ASN A 640 -37.63 -12.80 -3.38
C ASN A 640 -37.62 -11.28 -3.68
N ASN A 641 -36.58 -10.80 -4.38
CA ASN A 641 -36.36 -9.38 -4.65
C ASN A 641 -37.46 -8.70 -5.47
N LEU A 642 -38.03 -9.39 -6.46
CA LEU A 642 -39.13 -8.85 -7.26
C LEU A 642 -40.33 -8.53 -6.34
N TYR A 643 -40.67 -9.44 -5.43
CA TYR A 643 -41.78 -9.21 -4.49
C TYR A 643 -41.44 -8.18 -3.40
N LYS A 644 -40.17 -7.98 -3.05
CA LYS A 644 -39.77 -6.85 -2.17
C LYS A 644 -40.01 -5.50 -2.84
N LEU A 645 -39.65 -5.37 -4.13
CA LEU A 645 -39.90 -4.17 -4.92
C LEU A 645 -41.41 -3.92 -5.06
N LEU A 646 -42.16 -4.94 -5.49
CA LEU A 646 -43.61 -4.85 -5.63
C LEU A 646 -44.31 -4.54 -4.30
N TRP A 647 -43.77 -5.01 -3.17
CA TRP A 647 -44.29 -4.66 -1.84
C TRP A 647 -44.08 -3.17 -1.53
N ASN A 648 -42.91 -2.62 -1.85
CA ASN A 648 -42.66 -1.18 -1.67
C ASN A 648 -43.57 -0.34 -2.56
N ASP A 649 -43.74 -0.74 -3.83
CA ASP A 649 -44.66 -0.07 -4.77
C ASP A 649 -46.10 -0.11 -4.26
N PHE A 650 -46.55 -1.28 -3.81
CA PHE A 650 -47.85 -1.47 -3.18
C PHE A 650 -48.06 -0.55 -1.96
N PHE A 651 -47.04 -0.40 -1.11
CA PHE A 651 -47.11 0.42 0.09
C PHE A 651 -47.06 1.93 -0.21
N GLU A 652 -46.28 2.35 -1.21
CA GLU A 652 -46.26 3.73 -1.71
C GLU A 652 -47.58 4.12 -2.34
N ASP A 653 -48.13 3.28 -3.22
CA ASP A 653 -49.44 3.45 -3.82
C ASP A 653 -50.52 3.59 -2.76
N TYR A 654 -50.46 2.75 -1.72
CA TYR A 654 -51.38 2.81 -0.59
C TYR A 654 -51.27 4.14 0.17
N SER A 655 -50.05 4.59 0.44
CA SER A 655 -49.76 5.81 1.21
C SER A 655 -50.12 7.09 0.45
N LYS A 656 -49.80 7.17 -0.86
CA LYS A 656 -50.19 8.28 -1.75
C LYS A 656 -51.73 8.41 -1.81
N LYS A 657 -52.43 7.27 -1.87
CA LYS A 657 -53.89 7.22 -1.97
C LYS A 657 -54.62 7.54 -0.66
N GLN A 658 -54.01 7.32 0.51
CA GLN A 658 -54.57 7.77 1.80
C GLN A 658 -54.54 9.31 1.95
N ASN A 659 -53.54 9.97 1.38
CA ASN A 659 -53.40 11.43 1.46
C ASN A 659 -54.32 12.19 0.48
N SER A 660 -54.77 11.54 -0.59
CA SER A 660 -55.77 12.06 -1.52
C SER A 660 -57.18 11.60 -1.11
N GLN A 661 -57.93 12.44 -0.41
CA GLN A 661 -59.26 12.16 0.17
C GLN A 661 -60.41 11.82 -0.82
N MET A 662 -60.13 11.53 -2.09
CA MET A 662 -61.17 11.18 -3.07
C MET A 662 -60.81 9.96 -3.90
N MET A 663 -61.58 8.88 -3.67
CA MET A 663 -61.91 7.73 -4.53
C MET A 663 -61.71 6.38 -3.84
N SER A 664 -62.81 5.72 -3.50
CA SER A 664 -62.85 4.30 -3.16
C SER A 664 -62.62 3.47 -4.42
N HIS A 665 -61.40 2.96 -4.60
CA HIS A 665 -61.11 1.97 -5.65
C HIS A 665 -61.00 0.54 -5.10
N ARG A 666 -61.48 -0.39 -5.94
CA ARG A 666 -61.86 -1.80 -5.69
C ARG A 666 -60.78 -2.74 -5.13
N PHE A 667 -59.56 -2.26 -4.88
CA PHE A 667 -58.45 -3.10 -4.41
C PHE A 667 -58.44 -3.26 -2.89
N PHE A 668 -58.60 -2.16 -2.14
CA PHE A 668 -58.60 -2.15 -0.67
C PHE A 668 -60.03 -2.04 -0.15
N SER A 669 -60.61 -3.14 0.33
CA SER A 669 -62.00 -3.17 0.82
C SER A 669 -62.19 -2.45 2.16
N GLN A 670 -61.10 -2.14 2.88
CA GLN A 670 -61.07 -1.42 4.15
C GLN A 670 -59.82 -0.52 4.22
N SER A 671 -59.90 0.61 4.94
CA SER A 671 -58.73 1.44 5.22
C SER A 671 -57.78 0.69 6.17
N LEU A 672 -56.66 0.19 5.65
CA LEU A 672 -55.58 -0.39 6.44
C LEU A 672 -54.94 0.72 7.29
N ARG A 673 -54.93 0.58 8.63
CA ARG A 673 -54.32 1.62 9.48
C ARG A 673 -52.78 1.55 9.35
N PRO A 674 -52.07 2.67 9.11
CA PRO A 674 -50.60 2.69 8.94
C PRO A 674 -49.79 2.11 10.11
N GLY A 675 -50.39 1.93 11.29
CA GLY A 675 -49.77 1.30 12.46
C GLY A 675 -50.08 -0.18 12.69
N ALA A 676 -50.87 -0.84 11.83
CA ALA A 676 -51.35 -2.22 12.02
C ALA A 676 -50.30 -3.31 11.73
N VAL A 677 -49.22 -2.96 11.04
CA VAL A 677 -48.05 -3.84 10.88
C VAL A 677 -46.83 -2.95 10.94
N ARG A 678 -45.83 -3.41 11.68
CA ARG A 678 -44.53 -2.76 11.76
C ARG A 678 -43.58 -3.52 10.84
N ILE A 679 -43.01 -2.81 9.88
CA ILE A 679 -41.84 -3.33 9.16
C ILE A 679 -40.70 -3.32 10.17
N VAL A 680 -40.28 -4.49 10.62
CA VAL A 680 -39.33 -4.63 11.74
C VAL A 680 -37.90 -4.34 11.31
N LYS A 681 -37.64 -4.42 10.00
CA LYS A 681 -36.45 -3.88 9.35
C LYS A 681 -36.86 -3.07 8.12
N ARG A 682 -37.15 -1.78 8.31
CA ARG A 682 -36.89 -0.81 7.23
C ARG A 682 -35.41 -0.48 7.35
N SER A 683 -34.60 -0.92 6.41
CA SER A 683 -33.27 -0.31 6.30
C SER A 683 -33.50 1.14 5.90
N GLU A 684 -33.06 2.09 6.72
CA GLU A 684 -33.07 3.50 6.38
C GLU A 684 -32.44 3.69 4.99
N GLN A 685 -33.03 4.57 4.16
CA GLN A 685 -32.43 4.96 2.88
C GLN A 685 -31.02 5.49 3.14
N ALA A 686 -30.08 5.19 2.23
CA ALA A 686 -28.67 5.56 2.37
C ALA A 686 -28.48 7.07 2.65
N ASP A 687 -29.35 7.92 2.11
CA ASP A 687 -29.29 9.37 2.29
C ASP A 687 -29.74 9.84 3.69
N ALA A 688 -30.65 9.11 4.36
CA ALA A 688 -31.18 9.52 5.67
C ALA A 688 -30.20 9.26 6.83
N VAL A 689 -29.41 8.18 6.76
CA VAL A 689 -28.33 7.90 7.73
C VAL A 689 -27.18 8.91 7.55
N VAL A 690 -26.90 9.28 6.30
CA VAL A 690 -25.83 10.22 5.94
C VAL A 690 -26.21 11.66 6.29
N GLU A 691 -27.47 12.08 6.09
CA GLU A 691 -27.97 13.37 6.56
C GLU A 691 -28.03 13.44 8.09
N ASN A 692 -28.41 12.38 8.80
CA ASN A 692 -28.45 12.40 10.27
C ASN A 692 -27.05 12.46 10.91
N LEU A 693 -26.03 11.90 10.27
CA LEU A 693 -24.63 12.04 10.70
C LEU A 693 -24.02 13.41 10.32
N ALA A 694 -24.50 14.04 9.25
CA ALA A 694 -24.10 15.40 8.86
C ALA A 694 -24.80 16.48 9.71
N ARG A 695 -26.10 16.34 9.99
CA ARG A 695 -26.90 17.26 10.81
C ARG A 695 -26.53 17.22 12.30
N ASN A 696 -26.05 16.09 12.81
CA ASN A 696 -25.52 16.00 14.17
C ASN A 696 -24.12 16.64 14.35
N ARG A 697 -23.54 17.24 13.30
CA ARG A 697 -22.29 18.03 13.38
C ARG A 697 -22.50 19.53 13.13
N SER A 698 -23.71 19.98 12.83
CA SER A 698 -24.03 21.42 12.69
C SER A 698 -24.53 22.05 14.00
N ASN A 699 -24.49 21.33 15.12
CA ASN A 699 -24.81 21.82 16.46
C ASN A 699 -23.65 21.60 17.46
N PHE A 700 -22.40 21.72 17.01
CA PHE A 700 -21.22 21.94 17.86
C PHE A 700 -20.18 22.80 17.15
#